data_AF-A0A2P6TRB8-F1
#
_entry.id   AF-A0A2P6TRB8-F1
#
_cell.length_a   1.000
_cell.length_b   1.000
_cell.length_c   1.000
_cell.angle_alpha   90.00
_cell.angle_beta   90.00
_cell.angle_gamma   90.00
#
_symmetry.space_group_name_H-M   'P 1'
#
loop_
_entity.id
_entity.type
_entity.pdbx_description
1 polymer ?
#
loop_
_entity_poly.entity_id
_entity_poly.type
_entity_poly.pdbx_seq_one_letter_code
_entity_poly.pdbx_strand_id
1 'polypeptide(L)'
;MEEQLRYLPGYGGEAQSEALPGALPIGQNNPRVCPYGLYAEQLSGTAFTAPRHQNRRSWLYRIRPSVTHEPFHPLNFPAETLTADFTHGVVTPNQLRWRPFPLPADDEVDWVRGLFTICGAGSAGKKDGFAIHIYTATASMGDSCLCNADGDFLIVPQLGVLAVTTEFGRMRVAPGEICVIQRGMRFSVDLPDGRARGYVLEVFTGHFQLPDLGPIGANGLANPRDFQSPTAWFEDRSCAYTVVHKLEGQLFSAAQSFSPFNVVAWHGNYTPYKYDLSKFCPVNAVSFDHPDPSIFTVLTAPSAVPGTAVADFVIFPPRWTVAEHTFRPPYYHRNLMSEFMGLVRGQYDAKADGFLPGGGSMHLCMTPHSGASMHLCMTPHGPDTKTFESATAPEAEQIGHLPKDTLAFMFETHYTPRITAHAVAASNIDRNYYQCWLGLKSHFDPTWTPEKAAAAPAGGKPAAVLPAGDKAAAAAGEQKAAGIPMPPKRVDWAAEAASMAASASRGGMRAAGSAVTDSTAAVTALRRRLRVFWRHHEKDFNEWWNGLPQGDKVNFLKATIPALPPARGVMEVEVDGKKEDVSGMALLIPELNAADLTEQGGAREMLRQLAERAQQQTAAEQLEAEGRGCLIVDELDERDAAWAERVLEAGVVRPPPGSPPPGSFTVLIGEHAGRTFEATPGREREVAAARQRMGRGVMDAHVFSVMRLRQSHLLSALLALSDSYMADVLGKEGQARSLRALGCAACGAMQQEDGRELLFCPCGWACYCSRECQKRDFPSHKAECKRIRAHIAAAAAEKERGAGGSSGGVGGSSGAAEQAATD
;
A
#
# COMPACT_ATOMS: atom_id res chain seq x y z
N MET A 1 -24.59 13.24 38.45
CA MET A 1 -23.96 13.95 37.31
C MET A 1 -22.96 12.98 36.71
N GLU A 2 -22.95 12.76 35.40
CA GLU A 2 -21.78 12.14 34.76
C GLU A 2 -20.59 13.12 34.89
N GLU A 3 -19.41 12.60 35.20
CA GLU A 3 -18.18 13.40 35.24
C GLU A 3 -17.79 13.76 33.80
N GLN A 4 -17.74 15.06 33.47
CA GLN A 4 -17.50 15.50 32.09
C GLN A 4 -16.02 15.35 31.71
N LEU A 5 -15.67 14.15 31.23
CA LEU A 5 -14.33 13.80 30.76
C LEU A 5 -13.81 14.82 29.74
N ARG A 6 -12.53 15.17 29.88
CA ARG A 6 -11.80 16.09 28.99
C ARG A 6 -10.83 15.33 28.11
N TYR A 7 -10.56 15.88 26.94
CA TYR A 7 -9.73 15.27 25.91
C TYR A 7 -8.81 16.31 25.27
N LEU A 8 -7.64 15.85 24.83
CA LEU A 8 -6.69 16.61 24.03
C LEU A 8 -6.93 16.28 22.54
N PRO A 9 -7.33 17.26 21.70
CA PRO A 9 -7.56 17.04 20.28
C PRO A 9 -6.26 17.04 19.46
N GLY A 10 -6.17 16.16 18.46
CA GLY A 10 -5.09 16.16 17.46
C GLY A 10 -4.37 14.82 17.30
N TYR A 11 -4.50 14.19 16.13
CA TYR A 11 -3.81 12.95 15.79
C TYR A 11 -2.27 13.11 15.74
N GLY A 12 -1.54 12.20 16.38
CA GLY A 12 -0.08 12.06 16.25
C GLY A 12 0.79 13.22 16.78
N GLY A 13 0.17 14.24 17.40
CA GLY A 13 0.88 15.38 17.97
C GLY A 13 1.67 15.02 19.24
N GLU A 14 2.70 15.80 19.55
CA GLU A 14 3.36 15.79 20.86
C GLU A 14 2.44 16.49 21.88
N ALA A 15 1.65 15.70 22.60
CA ALA A 15 0.73 16.17 23.61
C ALA A 15 1.38 16.17 25.00
N GLN A 16 0.83 16.97 25.92
CA GLN A 16 1.25 17.01 27.32
C GLN A 16 0.01 17.15 28.22
N SER A 17 0.01 16.47 29.35
CA SER A 17 -1.12 16.47 30.28
C SER A 17 -0.66 16.22 31.72
N GLU A 18 -1.23 16.95 32.67
CA GLU A 18 -0.97 16.78 34.10
C GLU A 18 -2.25 16.91 34.92
N ALA A 19 -2.43 16.01 35.88
CA ALA A 19 -3.54 16.02 36.82
C ALA A 19 -3.25 16.89 38.07
N LEU A 20 -1.97 17.15 38.37
CA LEU A 20 -1.51 18.08 39.40
C LEU A 20 -0.62 19.16 38.76
N PRO A 21 -0.75 20.46 39.12
CA PRO A 21 -0.01 21.53 38.47
C PRO A 21 1.52 21.43 38.63
N GLY A 22 2.27 21.51 37.53
CA GLY A 22 3.73 21.40 37.52
C GLY A 22 4.24 19.99 37.84
N ALA A 23 3.43 18.94 37.59
CA ALA A 23 3.87 17.56 37.73
C ALA A 23 4.79 17.13 36.56
N LEU A 24 4.70 17.79 35.40
CA LEU A 24 5.67 17.65 34.31
C LEU A 24 6.99 18.36 34.66
N PRO A 25 8.16 17.68 34.57
CA PRO A 25 9.44 18.36 34.73
C PRO A 25 9.72 19.31 33.55
N ILE A 26 10.16 20.53 33.85
CA ILE A 26 10.39 21.57 32.84
C ILE A 26 11.79 21.42 32.23
N GLY A 27 11.87 21.39 30.91
CA GLY A 27 13.13 21.43 30.14
C GLY A 27 13.92 20.11 30.07
N GLN A 28 13.52 19.06 30.78
CA GLN A 28 14.16 17.73 30.72
C GLN A 28 13.18 16.61 31.05
N ASN A 29 13.36 15.42 30.47
CA ASN A 29 12.50 14.27 30.75
C ASN A 29 12.92 13.50 32.02
N ASN A 30 14.23 13.51 32.34
CA ASN A 30 14.82 12.74 33.43
C ASN A 30 15.47 13.69 34.45
N PRO A 31 14.71 14.26 35.40
CA PRO A 31 15.27 14.99 36.53
C PRO A 31 15.84 14.02 37.58
N ARG A 32 16.80 14.48 38.40
CA ARG A 32 17.35 13.66 39.51
C ARG A 32 16.30 13.32 40.59
N VAL A 33 15.28 14.17 40.70
CA VAL A 33 14.08 13.99 41.53
C VAL A 33 12.94 14.62 40.73
N CYS A 34 11.89 13.87 40.41
CA CYS A 34 10.73 14.41 39.69
C CYS A 34 9.90 15.32 40.62
N PRO A 35 9.08 16.23 40.04
CA PRO A 35 7.99 16.85 40.78
C PRO A 35 7.15 15.81 41.53
N TYR A 36 6.63 16.19 42.70
CA TYR A 36 5.87 15.32 43.60
C TYR A 36 6.58 14.02 44.05
N GLY A 37 7.88 13.84 43.77
CA GLY A 37 8.61 12.61 44.07
C GLY A 37 8.28 11.43 43.14
N LEU A 38 7.70 11.70 41.97
CA LEU A 38 7.27 10.69 40.99
C LEU A 38 8.45 9.93 40.36
N TYR A 39 8.14 8.77 39.78
CA TYR A 39 9.05 8.02 38.90
C TYR A 39 8.82 8.44 37.45
N ALA A 40 9.91 8.80 36.73
CA ALA A 40 9.88 8.97 35.29
C ALA A 40 10.04 7.61 34.60
N GLU A 41 9.11 7.27 33.72
CA GLU A 41 9.07 6.02 32.97
C GLU A 41 8.78 6.31 31.49
N GLN A 42 9.47 5.63 30.56
CA GLN A 42 9.24 5.81 29.13
C GLN A 42 8.55 4.59 28.53
N LEU A 43 7.40 4.82 27.89
CA LEU A 43 6.75 3.86 27.01
C LEU A 43 7.13 4.18 25.56
N SER A 44 7.97 3.32 24.96
CA SER A 44 8.40 3.43 23.56
C SER A 44 7.61 2.45 22.69
N GLY A 45 6.76 2.97 21.79
CA GLY A 45 6.05 2.16 20.81
C GLY A 45 6.95 1.71 19.66
N THR A 46 7.82 2.61 19.18
CA THR A 46 8.78 2.33 18.10
C THR A 46 10.22 2.15 18.61
N ALA A 47 11.07 1.56 17.77
CA ALA A 47 12.51 1.59 17.96
C ALA A 47 13.04 3.04 18.06
N PHE A 48 14.05 3.27 18.91
CA PHE A 48 14.59 4.62 19.19
C PHE A 48 15.06 5.39 17.94
N THR A 49 15.57 4.67 16.93
CA THR A 49 16.08 5.22 15.68
C THR A 49 15.02 5.43 14.59
N ALA A 50 13.73 5.18 14.88
CA ALA A 50 12.65 5.43 13.93
C ALA A 50 12.63 6.92 13.52
N PRO A 51 12.43 7.25 12.22
CA PRO A 51 12.36 8.63 11.73
C PRO A 51 11.35 9.47 12.53
N ARG A 52 11.64 10.75 12.80
CA ARG A 52 10.88 11.59 13.74
C ARG A 52 9.35 11.60 13.51
N HIS A 53 8.89 11.49 12.27
CA HIS A 53 7.46 11.47 11.93
C HIS A 53 6.78 10.11 12.24
N GLN A 54 7.54 9.01 12.18
CA GLN A 54 7.12 7.65 12.56
C GLN A 54 7.35 7.33 14.04
N ASN A 55 8.35 7.96 14.67
CA ASN A 55 8.74 7.69 16.06
C ASN A 55 7.56 7.90 17.02
N ARG A 56 7.26 6.91 17.86
CA ARG A 56 6.20 6.93 18.88
C ARG A 56 6.79 6.63 20.25
N ARG A 57 6.73 7.60 21.16
CA ARG A 57 7.12 7.43 22.57
C ARG A 57 6.41 8.42 23.48
N SER A 58 6.16 8.01 24.72
CA SER A 58 5.62 8.86 25.78
C SER A 58 6.38 8.69 27.09
N TRP A 59 6.51 9.77 27.83
CA TRP A 59 7.01 9.81 29.20
C TRP A 59 5.84 9.86 30.18
N LEU A 60 5.87 9.00 31.18
CA LEU A 60 4.88 8.87 32.25
C LEU A 60 5.56 9.25 33.57
N TYR A 61 4.93 10.11 34.36
CA TYR A 61 5.38 10.51 35.69
C TYR A 61 4.40 9.92 36.71
N ARG A 62 4.81 8.82 37.36
CA ARG A 62 3.93 7.89 38.05
C ARG A 62 4.33 7.60 39.49
N ILE A 63 3.36 7.25 40.33
CA ILE A 63 3.56 7.09 41.79
C ILE A 63 4.38 5.83 42.11
N ARG A 64 4.17 4.74 41.38
CA ARG A 64 4.99 3.50 41.44
C ARG A 64 5.26 2.99 40.02
N PRO A 65 6.49 2.59 39.68
CA PRO A 65 6.87 2.21 38.32
C PRO A 65 6.30 0.84 37.91
N SER A 66 6.08 0.64 36.61
CA SER A 66 5.44 -0.54 36.01
C SER A 66 6.11 -1.88 36.35
N VAL A 67 7.38 -1.86 36.76
CA VAL A 67 8.19 -3.03 37.15
C VAL A 67 7.83 -3.59 38.54
N THR A 68 7.00 -2.89 39.32
CA THR A 68 6.64 -3.31 40.69
C THR A 68 5.43 -4.25 40.71
N HIS A 69 5.64 -5.50 40.29
CA HIS A 69 4.66 -6.59 40.31
C HIS A 69 5.30 -7.94 40.66
N GLU A 70 4.47 -8.93 41.02
CA GLU A 70 4.89 -10.33 41.18
C GLU A 70 5.22 -10.98 39.81
N PRO A 71 5.94 -12.12 39.76
CA PRO A 71 6.21 -12.81 38.50
C PRO A 71 4.94 -13.11 37.69
N PHE A 72 5.03 -12.99 36.37
CA PHE A 72 3.95 -13.40 35.48
C PHE A 72 3.84 -14.93 35.45
N HIS A 73 2.66 -15.44 35.79
CA HIS A 73 2.30 -16.85 35.71
C HIS A 73 1.32 -17.07 34.55
N PRO A 74 1.36 -18.21 33.82
CA PRO A 74 0.36 -18.52 32.80
C PRO A 74 -1.04 -18.50 33.41
N LEU A 75 -1.96 -17.77 32.79
CA LEU A 75 -3.36 -17.81 33.17
C LEU A 75 -3.94 -19.12 32.61
N ASN A 76 -4.13 -20.13 33.46
CA ASN A 76 -4.76 -21.41 33.08
C ASN A 76 -6.24 -21.18 32.74
N PHE A 77 -6.49 -20.69 31.53
CA PHE A 77 -7.75 -20.13 31.07
C PHE A 77 -8.20 -20.84 29.79
N PRO A 78 -9.48 -21.24 29.65
CA PRO A 78 -10.01 -21.85 28.45
C PRO A 78 -10.23 -20.82 27.32
N ALA A 79 -9.19 -20.07 26.96
CA ALA A 79 -9.12 -19.28 25.74
C ALA A 79 -8.78 -20.17 24.53
N GLU A 80 -9.55 -21.24 24.31
CA GLU A 80 -9.50 -22.00 23.05
C GLU A 80 -9.79 -21.07 21.84
N THR A 81 -10.50 -19.97 22.10
CA THR A 81 -10.93 -18.95 21.15
C THR A 81 -9.95 -17.81 20.92
N LEU A 82 -8.82 -17.71 21.62
CA LEU A 82 -7.76 -16.74 21.32
C LEU A 82 -6.60 -17.41 20.58
N THR A 83 -6.13 -16.77 19.51
CA THR A 83 -4.84 -17.10 18.91
C THR A 83 -4.17 -15.86 18.33
N ALA A 84 -2.83 -15.90 18.30
CA ALA A 84 -2.00 -14.93 17.57
C ALA A 84 -0.97 -15.61 16.66
N ASP A 85 -1.11 -16.91 16.37
CA ASP A 85 -0.44 -17.58 15.25
C ASP A 85 -1.50 -18.30 14.39
N PHE A 86 -1.51 -17.96 13.10
CA PHE A 86 -2.54 -18.43 12.17
C PHE A 86 -2.07 -19.60 11.29
N THR A 87 -0.85 -20.13 11.48
CA THR A 87 -0.23 -21.18 10.65
C THR A 87 -1.10 -22.44 10.52
N HIS A 88 -1.84 -22.81 11.57
CA HIS A 88 -2.75 -23.96 11.62
C HIS A 88 -4.23 -23.59 11.45
N GLY A 89 -4.55 -22.33 11.17
CA GLY A 89 -5.92 -21.88 10.92
C GLY A 89 -6.54 -22.49 9.66
N VAL A 90 -7.85 -22.67 9.67
CA VAL A 90 -8.66 -23.29 8.62
C VAL A 90 -8.61 -22.44 7.34
N VAL A 91 -8.45 -23.12 6.21
CA VAL A 91 -8.47 -22.54 4.86
C VAL A 91 -9.72 -23.02 4.13
N THR A 92 -10.43 -22.10 3.48
CA THR A 92 -11.60 -22.37 2.64
C THR A 92 -11.71 -21.22 1.61
N PRO A 93 -11.96 -21.47 0.32
CA PRO A 93 -12.21 -20.41 -0.66
C PRO A 93 -13.66 -19.89 -0.61
N ASN A 94 -14.53 -20.51 0.20
CA ASN A 94 -15.94 -20.13 0.28
C ASN A 94 -16.13 -18.79 1.00
N GLN A 95 -17.06 -18.01 0.49
CA GLN A 95 -17.60 -16.80 1.13
C GLN A 95 -18.22 -17.19 2.48
N LEU A 96 -17.90 -16.47 3.57
CA LEU A 96 -18.44 -16.78 4.89
C LEU A 96 -19.19 -15.63 5.54
N ARG A 97 -20.25 -15.99 6.26
CA ARG A 97 -21.04 -15.11 7.12
C ARG A 97 -21.46 -15.85 8.39
N TRP A 98 -21.69 -15.08 9.44
CA TRP A 98 -22.17 -15.40 10.75
C TRP A 98 -23.41 -14.54 11.06
N ARG A 99 -24.23 -14.98 12.00
CA ARG A 99 -25.32 -14.23 12.69
C ARG A 99 -24.75 -13.66 14.03
N PRO A 100 -25.52 -13.05 14.96
CA PRO A 100 -24.88 -12.39 16.09
C PRO A 100 -24.07 -13.36 16.92
N PHE A 101 -22.92 -12.88 17.37
CA PHE A 101 -22.27 -13.48 18.52
C PHE A 101 -23.19 -13.18 19.71
N PRO A 102 -23.76 -14.23 20.35
CA PRO A 102 -24.66 -14.04 21.47
C PRO A 102 -23.89 -13.43 22.62
N LEU A 103 -24.57 -12.65 23.46
CA LEU A 103 -24.02 -12.33 24.77
C LEU A 103 -24.03 -13.61 25.63
N PRO A 104 -23.05 -13.81 26.52
CA PRO A 104 -23.16 -14.79 27.61
C PRO A 104 -24.50 -14.66 28.32
N ALA A 105 -25.16 -15.80 28.58
CA ALA A 105 -26.51 -15.81 29.14
C ALA A 105 -26.51 -15.66 30.66
N ASP A 106 -25.69 -16.48 31.34
CA ASP A 106 -25.70 -16.66 32.80
C ASP A 106 -24.31 -16.42 33.45
N ASP A 107 -23.26 -16.23 32.63
CA ASP A 107 -21.88 -16.03 33.11
C ASP A 107 -21.52 -14.54 33.27
N GLU A 108 -20.81 -14.20 34.35
CA GLU A 108 -20.05 -12.95 34.45
C GLU A 108 -18.77 -13.06 33.61
N VAL A 109 -18.72 -12.34 32.50
CA VAL A 109 -17.64 -12.33 31.51
C VAL A 109 -17.18 -10.90 31.29
N ASP A 110 -15.93 -10.61 31.66
CA ASP A 110 -15.30 -9.31 31.39
C ASP A 110 -14.88 -9.14 29.93
N TRP A 111 -14.42 -7.94 29.56
CA TRP A 111 -14.04 -7.62 28.19
C TRP A 111 -12.91 -8.51 27.63
N VAL A 112 -11.94 -8.93 28.45
CA VAL A 112 -10.81 -9.77 28.03
C VAL A 112 -11.26 -11.22 27.89
N ARG A 113 -12.01 -11.74 28.87
CA ARG A 113 -12.59 -13.09 28.85
C ARG A 113 -13.62 -13.26 27.73
N GLY A 114 -14.23 -12.17 27.27
CA GLY A 114 -15.20 -12.14 26.19
C GLY A 114 -14.61 -12.08 24.77
N LEU A 115 -13.28 -12.09 24.60
CA LEU A 115 -12.64 -12.02 23.27
C LEU A 115 -12.67 -13.36 22.52
N PHE A 116 -13.10 -13.30 21.26
CA PHE A 116 -13.22 -14.43 20.34
C PHE A 116 -12.52 -14.10 19.02
N THR A 117 -11.39 -14.75 18.72
CA THR A 117 -10.66 -14.59 17.46
C THR A 117 -11.43 -15.27 16.32
N ILE A 118 -11.81 -14.50 15.30
CA ILE A 118 -12.49 -14.98 14.09
C ILE A 118 -11.45 -15.55 13.12
N CYS A 119 -10.48 -14.72 12.76
CA CYS A 119 -9.46 -15.01 11.75
C CYS A 119 -8.27 -14.08 11.91
N GLY A 120 -7.22 -14.33 11.13
CA GLY A 120 -6.03 -13.48 11.07
C GLY A 120 -4.97 -14.04 10.14
N ALA A 121 -3.82 -13.38 10.08
CA ALA A 121 -2.67 -13.80 9.29
C ALA A 121 -1.36 -13.46 10.01
N GLY A 122 -0.28 -14.15 9.64
CA GLY A 122 1.02 -13.96 10.26
C GLY A 122 1.12 -14.56 11.67
N SER A 123 1.94 -13.93 12.52
CA SER A 123 2.22 -14.37 13.89
C SER A 123 2.72 -13.20 14.75
N ALA A 124 2.14 -13.02 15.95
CA ALA A 124 2.51 -11.94 16.87
C ALA A 124 3.98 -12.01 17.32
N GLY A 125 4.54 -13.22 17.50
CA GLY A 125 5.95 -13.42 17.84
C GLY A 125 6.91 -12.94 16.76
N LYS A 126 6.46 -12.94 15.49
CA LYS A 126 7.19 -12.35 14.36
C LYS A 126 6.95 -10.84 14.22
N LYS A 127 6.00 -10.28 14.96
CA LYS A 127 5.47 -8.91 14.82
C LYS A 127 5.01 -8.61 13.38
N ASP A 128 4.40 -9.63 12.75
CA ASP A 128 3.97 -9.62 11.36
C ASP A 128 2.53 -10.12 11.24
N GLY A 129 1.67 -9.35 10.57
CA GLY A 129 0.27 -9.68 10.31
C GLY A 129 -0.71 -9.03 11.30
N PHE A 130 -1.86 -9.70 11.48
CA PHE A 130 -3.01 -9.17 12.21
C PHE A 130 -3.94 -10.28 12.73
N ALA A 131 -4.84 -9.94 13.64
CA ALA A 131 -5.98 -10.74 14.05
C ALA A 131 -7.27 -9.91 14.09
N ILE A 132 -8.42 -10.54 13.82
CA ILE A 132 -9.75 -9.94 13.98
C ILE A 132 -10.49 -10.71 15.07
N HIS A 133 -10.92 -9.97 16.09
CA HIS A 133 -11.67 -10.49 17.23
C HIS A 133 -13.06 -9.86 17.29
N ILE A 134 -13.99 -10.57 17.92
CA ILE A 134 -15.26 -10.03 18.41
C ILE A 134 -15.25 -10.16 19.93
N TYR A 135 -15.72 -9.15 20.64
CA TYR A 135 -15.88 -9.21 22.10
C TYR A 135 -17.35 -9.28 22.48
N THR A 136 -17.69 -10.09 23.48
CA THR A 136 -19.03 -10.15 24.11
C THR A 136 -18.88 -10.25 25.62
N ALA A 137 -19.33 -9.22 26.35
CA ALA A 137 -19.08 -9.07 27.78
C ALA A 137 -20.34 -8.67 28.56
N THR A 138 -20.39 -9.12 29.82
CA THR A 138 -21.50 -8.98 30.78
C THR A 138 -21.04 -8.44 32.15
N ALA A 139 -19.73 -8.25 32.34
CA ALA A 139 -19.15 -7.68 33.57
C ALA A 139 -18.07 -6.63 33.27
N SER A 140 -17.88 -5.70 34.21
CA SER A 140 -16.69 -4.84 34.28
C SER A 140 -15.43 -5.65 34.65
N MET A 141 -14.25 -5.17 34.25
CA MET A 141 -12.97 -5.80 34.61
C MET A 141 -12.56 -5.62 36.09
N GLY A 142 -13.07 -4.61 36.79
CA GLY A 142 -12.80 -4.38 38.22
C GLY A 142 -11.33 -4.09 38.54
N ASP A 143 -10.77 -4.70 39.60
CA ASP A 143 -9.35 -4.63 39.97
C ASP A 143 -8.45 -5.48 39.04
N SER A 144 -8.67 -5.36 37.72
CA SER A 144 -7.88 -6.00 36.68
C SER A 144 -7.67 -5.08 35.46
N CYS A 145 -6.50 -5.20 34.82
CA CYS A 145 -6.17 -4.52 33.55
C CYS A 145 -5.57 -5.51 32.55
N LEU A 146 -5.73 -5.23 31.25
CA LEU A 146 -4.99 -5.87 30.17
C LEU A 146 -3.82 -4.99 29.73
N CYS A 147 -2.67 -5.62 29.47
CA CYS A 147 -1.54 -5.10 28.72
C CYS A 147 -1.33 -5.99 27.50
N ASN A 148 -1.49 -5.47 26.29
CA ASN A 148 -1.25 -6.24 25.07
C ASN A 148 0.19 -6.05 24.56
N ALA A 149 1.03 -7.08 24.64
CA ALA A 149 2.39 -7.05 24.11
C ALA A 149 2.49 -7.46 22.63
N ASP A 150 1.40 -7.90 22.00
CA ASP A 150 1.39 -8.43 20.62
C ASP A 150 1.21 -7.35 19.54
N GLY A 151 0.36 -6.35 19.79
CA GLY A 151 -0.03 -5.38 18.76
C GLY A 151 -0.87 -4.22 19.27
N ASP A 152 -1.28 -3.35 18.35
CA ASP A 152 -2.25 -2.28 18.59
C ASP A 152 -3.68 -2.82 18.41
N PHE A 153 -4.58 -2.49 19.34
CA PHE A 153 -6.02 -2.79 19.22
C PHE A 153 -6.79 -1.56 18.71
N LEU A 154 -7.46 -1.68 17.56
CA LEU A 154 -8.54 -0.78 17.13
C LEU A 154 -9.88 -1.42 17.50
N ILE A 155 -10.59 -0.80 18.44
CA ILE A 155 -11.84 -1.29 19.03
C ILE A 155 -13.03 -0.51 18.45
N VAL A 156 -14.04 -1.25 17.97
CA VAL A 156 -15.27 -0.71 17.38
C VAL A 156 -16.48 -1.18 18.20
N PRO A 157 -17.00 -0.38 19.14
CA PRO A 157 -18.21 -0.72 19.89
C PRO A 157 -19.47 -0.77 19.00
N GLN A 158 -20.34 -1.74 19.28
CA GLN A 158 -21.61 -1.93 18.58
C GLN A 158 -22.79 -1.84 19.55
N LEU A 159 -22.70 -2.53 20.68
CA LEU A 159 -23.69 -2.54 21.75
C LEU A 159 -22.98 -2.21 23.05
N GLY A 160 -23.60 -1.34 23.86
CA GLY A 160 -23.02 -0.85 25.10
C GLY A 160 -21.94 0.22 24.88
N VAL A 161 -21.88 1.17 25.78
CA VAL A 161 -20.75 2.09 25.96
C VAL A 161 -19.61 1.34 26.66
N LEU A 162 -18.37 1.57 26.24
CA LEU A 162 -17.19 1.20 27.00
C LEU A 162 -16.69 2.41 27.81
N ALA A 163 -16.46 2.22 29.10
CA ALA A 163 -15.69 3.16 29.92
C ALA A 163 -14.28 2.59 30.09
N VAL A 164 -13.34 3.10 29.29
CA VAL A 164 -11.97 2.60 29.21
C VAL A 164 -11.05 3.46 30.08
N THR A 165 -10.51 2.90 31.15
CA THR A 165 -9.46 3.53 31.96
C THR A 165 -8.10 3.08 31.43
N THR A 166 -7.18 4.03 31.22
CA THR A 166 -5.83 3.78 30.70
C THR A 166 -4.78 4.49 31.55
N GLU A 167 -3.50 4.15 31.39
CA GLU A 167 -2.37 4.88 31.99
C GLU A 167 -2.26 6.34 31.56
N PHE A 168 -3.00 6.78 30.54
CA PHE A 168 -3.02 8.16 30.06
C PHE A 168 -4.26 8.94 30.55
N GLY A 169 -5.22 8.25 31.18
CA GLY A 169 -6.50 8.78 31.62
C GLY A 169 -7.70 7.97 31.14
N ARG A 170 -8.91 8.54 31.28
CA ARG A 170 -10.20 7.87 31.03
C ARG A 170 -10.83 8.26 29.69
N MET A 171 -11.38 7.29 28.97
CA MET A 171 -12.15 7.49 27.73
C MET A 171 -13.53 6.82 27.83
N ARG A 172 -14.60 7.54 27.50
CA ARG A 172 -15.95 6.98 27.28
C ARG A 172 -16.13 6.78 25.77
N VAL A 173 -16.43 5.57 25.31
CA VAL A 173 -16.49 5.22 23.88
C VAL A 173 -17.84 4.56 23.57
N ALA A 174 -18.68 5.22 22.77
CA ALA A 174 -20.04 4.77 22.44
C ALA A 174 -20.13 4.14 21.03
N PRO A 175 -21.17 3.35 20.72
CA PRO A 175 -21.39 2.81 19.38
C PRO A 175 -21.51 3.88 18.30
N GLY A 176 -20.57 3.88 17.36
CA GLY A 176 -20.38 4.93 16.33
C GLY A 176 -19.15 5.79 16.57
N GLU A 177 -18.49 5.61 17.70
CA GLU A 177 -17.10 5.99 17.94
C GLU A 177 -16.19 4.76 17.80
N ILE A 178 -14.90 4.99 17.68
CA ILE A 178 -13.84 3.98 17.84
C ILE A 178 -12.85 4.42 18.91
N CYS A 179 -12.06 3.49 19.43
CA CYS A 179 -10.81 3.84 20.11
C CYS A 179 -9.66 2.93 19.68
N VAL A 180 -8.43 3.43 19.82
CA VAL A 180 -7.21 2.66 19.62
C VAL A 180 -6.42 2.65 20.93
N ILE A 181 -6.06 1.45 21.39
CA ILE A 181 -5.13 1.23 22.49
C ILE A 181 -3.87 0.61 21.88
N GLN A 182 -2.76 1.34 21.94
CA GLN A 182 -1.51 0.92 21.29
C GLN A 182 -0.70 -0.05 22.18
N ARG A 183 0.16 -0.84 21.54
CA ARG A 183 0.95 -1.92 22.14
C ARG A 183 1.65 -1.54 23.45
N GLY A 184 1.51 -2.38 24.46
CA GLY A 184 2.12 -2.24 25.78
C GLY A 184 1.37 -1.35 26.77
N MET A 185 0.39 -0.54 26.33
CA MET A 185 -0.42 0.27 27.24
C MET A 185 -1.29 -0.61 28.14
N ARG A 186 -1.34 -0.32 29.45
CA ARG A 186 -2.28 -0.96 30.38
C ARG A 186 -3.63 -0.26 30.31
N PHE A 187 -4.70 -1.04 30.19
CA PHE A 187 -6.08 -0.53 30.18
C PHE A 187 -7.05 -1.48 30.88
N SER A 188 -8.16 -0.93 31.37
CA SER A 188 -9.27 -1.68 31.98
C SER A 188 -10.59 -1.15 31.40
N VAL A 189 -11.59 -2.03 31.30
CA VAL A 189 -12.86 -1.75 30.63
C VAL A 189 -14.01 -1.98 31.59
N ASP A 190 -14.71 -0.89 31.89
CA ASP A 190 -15.98 -0.88 32.61
C ASP A 190 -17.16 -0.85 31.63
N LEU A 191 -18.29 -1.45 32.03
CA LEU A 191 -19.52 -1.54 31.21
C LEU A 191 -20.69 -0.76 31.86
N PRO A 192 -20.83 0.56 31.64
CA PRO A 192 -21.92 1.36 32.21
C PRO A 192 -23.34 0.83 31.91
N ASP A 193 -23.54 0.20 30.75
CA ASP A 193 -24.82 -0.39 30.34
C ASP A 193 -24.98 -1.87 30.78
N GLY A 194 -24.06 -2.37 31.61
CA GLY A 194 -24.02 -3.75 32.14
C GLY A 194 -23.71 -4.84 31.12
N ARG A 195 -23.70 -4.54 29.82
CA ARG A 195 -23.36 -5.48 28.74
C ARG A 195 -22.73 -4.75 27.57
N ALA A 196 -21.80 -5.38 26.87
CA ALA A 196 -21.25 -4.83 25.64
C ALA A 196 -20.89 -5.89 24.59
N ARG A 197 -20.93 -5.48 23.32
CA ARG A 197 -20.44 -6.24 22.18
C ARG A 197 -19.84 -5.31 21.14
N GLY A 198 -18.80 -5.77 20.46
CA GLY A 198 -18.18 -5.06 19.36
C GLY A 198 -17.07 -5.88 18.73
N TYR A 199 -16.22 -5.20 17.96
CA TYR A 199 -15.17 -5.80 17.15
C TYR A 199 -13.82 -5.23 17.57
N VAL A 200 -12.75 -6.00 17.34
CA VAL A 200 -11.38 -5.55 17.51
C VAL A 200 -10.56 -5.98 16.30
N LEU A 201 -9.88 -5.03 15.67
CA LEU A 201 -8.77 -5.31 14.76
C LEU A 201 -7.48 -5.17 15.57
N GLU A 202 -6.70 -6.24 15.63
CA GLU A 202 -5.38 -6.26 16.25
C GLU A 202 -4.31 -6.31 15.15
N VAL A 203 -3.40 -5.33 15.10
CA VAL A 203 -2.27 -5.34 14.14
C VAL A 203 -0.96 -5.61 14.86
N PHE A 204 -0.24 -6.65 14.44
CA PHE A 204 1.08 -7.01 14.99
C PHE A 204 2.21 -6.19 14.36
N THR A 205 2.01 -5.78 13.11
CA THR A 205 2.92 -4.95 12.32
C THR A 205 2.63 -3.46 12.52
N GLY A 206 3.63 -2.69 12.95
CA GLY A 206 3.58 -1.22 12.95
C GLY A 206 2.55 -0.64 13.91
N HIS A 207 1.95 0.48 13.50
CA HIS A 207 0.89 1.21 14.19
C HIS A 207 -0.13 1.74 13.18
N PHE A 208 -1.34 2.08 13.63
CA PHE A 208 -2.30 2.80 12.80
C PHE A 208 -1.82 4.24 12.50
N GLN A 209 -2.17 4.75 11.33
CA GLN A 209 -1.96 6.13 10.87
C GLN A 209 -3.13 6.59 9.99
N LEU A 210 -3.21 7.90 9.72
CA LEU A 210 -4.13 8.43 8.72
C LEU A 210 -3.63 8.06 7.31
N PRO A 211 -4.53 7.83 6.34
CA PRO A 211 -4.14 7.57 4.95
C PRO A 211 -3.55 8.81 4.27
N ASP A 212 -2.66 8.60 3.30
CA ASP A 212 -2.20 9.67 2.41
C ASP A 212 -3.37 10.14 1.53
N LEU A 213 -3.74 11.41 1.65
CA LEU A 213 -4.93 11.98 1.00
C LEU A 213 -4.83 12.11 -0.54
N GLY A 214 -3.62 12.07 -1.10
CA GLY A 214 -3.40 12.15 -2.55
C GLY A 214 -4.13 13.36 -3.19
N PRO A 215 -4.93 13.16 -4.27
CA PRO A 215 -5.70 14.24 -4.90
C PRO A 215 -6.75 14.94 -4.01
N ILE A 216 -7.13 14.37 -2.85
CA ILE A 216 -8.01 15.04 -1.88
C ILE A 216 -7.28 16.24 -1.21
N GLY A 217 -5.94 16.24 -1.24
CA GLY A 217 -5.11 17.37 -0.81
C GLY A 217 -4.85 17.38 0.70
N ALA A 218 -5.23 18.46 1.38
CA ALA A 218 -4.81 18.73 2.76
C ALA A 218 -5.92 18.58 3.83
N ASN A 219 -7.17 18.35 3.45
CA ASN A 219 -8.32 18.24 4.35
C ASN A 219 -9.34 17.25 3.78
N GLY A 220 -10.00 16.46 4.62
CA GLY A 220 -10.94 15.43 4.18
C GLY A 220 -10.86 14.17 5.05
N LEU A 221 -11.72 13.19 4.76
CA LEU A 221 -11.77 11.90 5.45
C LEU A 221 -11.81 12.07 6.98
N ALA A 222 -10.93 11.40 7.72
CA ALA A 222 -10.79 11.53 9.15
C ALA A 222 -9.85 12.69 9.53
N ASN A 223 -10.40 13.91 9.63
CA ASN A 223 -9.60 15.11 9.93
C ASN A 223 -8.81 14.99 11.27
N PRO A 224 -7.49 15.26 11.30
CA PRO A 224 -6.61 15.01 12.45
C PRO A 224 -7.08 15.62 13.78
N ARG A 225 -7.72 16.80 13.72
CA ARG A 225 -8.20 17.57 14.88
C ARG A 225 -9.26 16.82 15.70
N ASP A 226 -10.04 15.94 15.07
CA ASP A 226 -11.23 15.35 15.66
C ASP A 226 -10.94 14.01 16.38
N PHE A 227 -9.69 13.54 16.33
CA PHE A 227 -9.14 12.51 17.21
C PHE A 227 -8.82 13.06 18.59
N GLN A 228 -9.09 12.28 19.63
CA GLN A 228 -9.10 12.73 21.03
C GLN A 228 -8.34 11.75 21.93
N SER A 229 -7.22 12.21 22.51
CA SER A 229 -6.53 11.50 23.61
C SER A 229 -7.13 11.90 24.96
N PRO A 230 -7.15 11.04 25.99
CA PRO A 230 -7.64 11.42 27.33
C PRO A 230 -6.71 12.45 27.98
N THR A 231 -7.23 13.29 28.88
CA THR A 231 -6.37 14.06 29.80
C THR A 231 -5.88 13.18 30.95
N ALA A 232 -4.67 13.45 31.47
CA ALA A 232 -4.08 12.74 32.60
C ALA A 232 -5.06 12.63 33.78
N TRP A 233 -5.16 11.42 34.32
CA TRP A 233 -5.95 11.07 35.49
C TRP A 233 -5.28 9.91 36.20
N PHE A 234 -5.32 9.89 37.53
CA PHE A 234 -4.67 8.86 38.34
C PHE A 234 -5.49 8.48 39.58
N GLU A 235 -5.17 7.32 40.14
CA GLU A 235 -5.58 6.89 41.47
C GLU A 235 -4.38 6.30 42.25
N ASP A 236 -4.29 6.61 43.53
CA ASP A 236 -3.36 5.95 44.47
C ASP A 236 -4.12 4.95 45.35
N ARG A 237 -4.79 3.97 44.73
CA ARG A 237 -5.47 2.89 45.45
C ARG A 237 -4.50 1.76 45.76
N SER A 238 -4.17 1.57 47.04
CA SER A 238 -3.61 0.30 47.54
C SER A 238 -4.70 -0.77 47.54
N CYS A 239 -4.53 -1.82 46.73
CA CYS A 239 -5.51 -2.88 46.49
C CYS A 239 -4.80 -4.13 45.93
N ALA A 240 -5.40 -5.31 46.07
CA ALA A 240 -4.93 -6.48 45.33
C ALA A 240 -5.40 -6.34 43.88
N TYR A 241 -4.47 -6.13 42.95
CA TYR A 241 -4.77 -5.80 41.56
C TYR A 241 -4.12 -6.79 40.60
N THR A 242 -4.86 -7.25 39.58
CA THR A 242 -4.40 -8.26 38.62
C THR A 242 -3.99 -7.62 37.29
N VAL A 243 -2.74 -7.79 36.89
CA VAL A 243 -2.24 -7.41 35.56
C VAL A 243 -2.31 -8.62 34.66
N VAL A 244 -3.26 -8.63 33.71
CA VAL A 244 -3.28 -9.56 32.60
C VAL A 244 -2.34 -9.05 31.52
N HIS A 245 -1.48 -9.92 30.99
CA HIS A 245 -0.53 -9.61 29.93
C HIS A 245 -0.72 -10.59 28.78
N LYS A 246 -1.04 -10.09 27.60
CA LYS A 246 -1.19 -10.89 26.37
C LYS A 246 0.13 -10.90 25.61
N LEU A 247 0.69 -12.08 25.40
CA LEU A 247 1.96 -12.30 24.70
C LEU A 247 1.91 -13.60 23.87
N GLU A 248 2.22 -13.47 22.58
CA GLU A 248 2.08 -14.51 21.55
C GLU A 248 0.71 -15.20 21.57
N GLY A 249 -0.35 -14.41 21.82
CA GLY A 249 -1.74 -14.87 21.95
C GLY A 249 -2.09 -15.53 23.28
N GLN A 250 -1.10 -15.89 24.10
CA GLN A 250 -1.31 -16.46 25.44
C GLN A 250 -1.57 -15.35 26.47
N LEU A 251 -2.32 -15.68 27.52
CA LEU A 251 -2.58 -14.77 28.64
C LEU A 251 -1.76 -15.19 29.86
N PHE A 252 -1.10 -14.21 30.48
CA PHE A 252 -0.38 -14.35 31.74
C PHE A 252 -0.98 -13.40 32.78
N SER A 253 -0.85 -13.72 34.07
CA SER A 253 -1.27 -12.86 35.17
C SER A 253 -0.13 -12.61 36.15
N ALA A 254 0.03 -11.36 36.58
CA ALA A 254 0.83 -10.97 37.73
C ALA A 254 -0.04 -10.20 38.74
N ALA A 255 0.18 -10.41 40.03
CA ALA A 255 -0.43 -9.60 41.08
C ALA A 255 0.43 -8.37 41.42
N GLN A 256 -0.20 -7.28 41.84
CA GLN A 256 0.44 -6.11 42.44
C GLN A 256 -0.46 -5.51 43.53
N SER A 257 0.13 -4.79 44.50
CA SER A 257 -0.56 -4.28 45.71
C SER A 257 -1.15 -2.87 45.56
N PHE A 258 -1.28 -2.38 44.33
CA PHE A 258 -1.76 -1.04 43.99
C PHE A 258 -2.32 -0.98 42.57
N SER A 259 -3.16 0.01 42.26
CA SER A 259 -3.68 0.22 40.90
C SER A 259 -2.58 0.69 39.92
N PRO A 260 -2.49 0.12 38.70
CA PRO A 260 -1.53 0.56 37.67
C PRO A 260 -1.87 1.95 37.10
N PHE A 261 -3.09 2.47 37.30
CA PHE A 261 -3.52 3.78 36.79
C PHE A 261 -3.04 4.93 37.69
N ASN A 262 -1.72 4.97 37.92
CA ASN A 262 -1.05 5.82 38.90
C ASN A 262 -0.16 6.90 38.26
N VAL A 263 -0.47 7.29 37.02
CA VAL A 263 0.29 8.28 36.22
C VAL A 263 -0.29 9.68 36.43
N VAL A 264 0.39 10.50 37.22
CA VAL A 264 -0.06 11.86 37.59
C VAL A 264 0.08 12.84 36.42
N ALA A 265 1.09 12.64 35.58
CA ALA A 265 1.31 13.44 34.38
C ALA A 265 2.02 12.64 33.29
N TRP A 266 1.85 13.04 32.03
CA TRP A 266 2.54 12.44 30.89
C TRP A 266 2.77 13.46 29.76
N HIS A 267 3.79 13.21 28.92
CA HIS A 267 3.96 13.91 27.64
C HIS A 267 4.47 12.96 26.55
N GLY A 268 4.06 13.19 25.31
CA GLY A 268 4.50 12.40 24.15
C GLY A 268 3.47 12.32 23.02
N ASN A 269 3.79 11.48 22.04
CA ASN A 269 2.97 11.24 20.84
C ASN A 269 2.52 9.77 20.71
N TYR A 270 2.68 8.98 21.77
CA TYR A 270 2.21 7.60 21.86
C TYR A 270 1.13 7.51 22.94
N THR A 271 -0.11 7.77 22.56
CA THR A 271 -1.27 7.86 23.46
C THR A 271 -2.40 6.93 22.99
N PRO A 272 -3.27 6.45 23.89
CA PRO A 272 -4.55 5.90 23.49
C PRO A 272 -5.44 7.05 23.00
N TYR A 273 -6.27 6.81 22.00
CA TYR A 273 -7.13 7.84 21.43
C TYR A 273 -8.48 7.28 21.00
N LYS A 274 -9.48 8.16 20.92
CA LYS A 274 -10.81 7.87 20.36
C LYS A 274 -11.15 8.80 19.20
N TYR A 275 -12.07 8.37 18.35
CA TYR A 275 -12.57 9.14 17.21
C TYR A 275 -14.07 8.86 17.00
N ASP A 276 -14.82 9.88 16.58
CA ASP A 276 -16.26 9.83 16.35
C ASP A 276 -16.52 9.76 14.84
N LEU A 277 -17.06 8.64 14.37
CA LEU A 277 -17.24 8.35 12.94
C LEU A 277 -18.30 9.26 12.29
N SER A 278 -19.11 9.98 13.07
CA SER A 278 -20.03 10.99 12.53
C SER A 278 -19.33 12.28 12.08
N LYS A 279 -18.06 12.47 12.45
CA LYS A 279 -17.19 13.60 12.05
C LYS A 279 -16.35 13.31 10.80
N PHE A 280 -16.48 12.12 10.22
CA PHE A 280 -15.81 11.77 8.97
C PHE A 280 -16.34 12.64 7.83
N CYS A 281 -15.46 13.19 7.01
CA CYS A 281 -15.80 14.01 5.85
C CYS A 281 -15.77 13.12 4.59
N PRO A 282 -16.92 12.59 4.12
CA PRO A 282 -16.92 11.57 3.07
C PRO A 282 -16.68 12.22 1.71
N VAL A 283 -15.67 11.73 0.98
CA VAL A 283 -15.45 12.05 -0.43
C VAL A 283 -16.10 10.94 -1.26
N ASN A 284 -16.76 11.30 -2.37
CA ASN A 284 -17.47 10.37 -3.25
C ASN A 284 -17.62 10.97 -4.65
N ALA A 285 -18.13 10.19 -5.62
CA ALA A 285 -18.46 10.70 -6.95
C ALA A 285 -19.54 11.80 -6.89
N VAL A 286 -19.28 12.90 -7.61
CA VAL A 286 -20.20 14.04 -7.80
C VAL A 286 -20.62 14.20 -9.27
N SER A 287 -20.41 13.16 -10.08
CA SER A 287 -20.75 13.12 -11.51
C SER A 287 -21.32 11.75 -11.91
N PHE A 288 -20.48 10.72 -12.01
CA PHE A 288 -20.82 9.37 -12.45
C PHE A 288 -19.86 8.33 -11.84
N ASP A 289 -20.13 7.04 -12.06
CA ASP A 289 -19.43 5.88 -11.51
C ASP A 289 -19.48 5.73 -9.98
N HIS A 290 -19.02 4.57 -9.49
CA HIS A 290 -18.89 4.23 -8.07
C HIS A 290 -17.38 4.17 -7.73
N PRO A 291 -16.83 5.11 -6.94
CA PRO A 291 -15.41 5.11 -6.58
C PRO A 291 -15.02 3.90 -5.73
N ASP A 292 -13.73 3.51 -5.81
CA ASP A 292 -13.17 2.43 -4.99
C ASP A 292 -13.38 2.68 -3.48
N PRO A 293 -13.68 1.65 -2.67
CA PRO A 293 -14.06 1.82 -1.26
C PRO A 293 -12.95 2.41 -0.37
N SER A 294 -11.69 2.37 -0.81
CA SER A 294 -10.54 3.03 -0.17
C SER A 294 -10.72 4.56 -0.01
N ILE A 295 -11.63 5.17 -0.78
CA ILE A 295 -12.04 6.57 -0.58
C ILE A 295 -12.69 6.85 0.79
N PHE A 296 -13.07 5.80 1.53
CA PHE A 296 -13.64 5.91 2.88
C PHE A 296 -12.72 5.38 4.01
N THR A 297 -11.41 5.25 3.76
CA THR A 297 -10.43 4.87 4.80
C THR A 297 -10.36 5.92 5.93
N VAL A 298 -10.47 5.46 7.18
CA VAL A 298 -10.35 6.27 8.41
C VAL A 298 -8.94 6.16 8.98
N LEU A 299 -8.41 4.93 9.05
CA LEU A 299 -7.07 4.59 9.54
C LEU A 299 -6.50 3.46 8.69
N THR A 300 -5.18 3.48 8.47
CA THR A 300 -4.41 2.45 7.78
C THR A 300 -3.25 1.97 8.64
N ALA A 301 -2.90 0.69 8.57
CA ALA A 301 -1.66 0.13 9.10
C ALA A 301 -0.78 -0.31 7.90
N PRO A 302 0.29 0.44 7.55
CA PRO A 302 1.08 0.16 6.35
C PRO A 302 1.92 -1.13 6.48
N SER A 303 2.12 -1.83 5.36
CA SER A 303 3.09 -2.92 5.27
C SER A 303 4.50 -2.42 4.90
N ALA A 304 5.46 -3.34 4.81
CA ALA A 304 6.79 -3.04 4.26
C ALA A 304 6.78 -2.77 2.73
N VAL A 305 5.67 -3.02 2.03
CA VAL A 305 5.48 -2.71 0.61
C VAL A 305 4.73 -1.38 0.47
N PRO A 306 5.32 -0.33 -0.13
CA PRO A 306 4.64 0.95 -0.34
C PRO A 306 3.36 0.79 -1.16
N GLY A 307 2.27 1.43 -0.70
CA GLY A 307 0.95 1.30 -1.33
C GLY A 307 0.21 0.00 -1.01
N THR A 308 0.64 -0.76 0.00
CA THR A 308 -0.05 -1.98 0.48
C THR A 308 -0.18 -1.97 2.00
N ALA A 309 -1.40 -2.06 2.52
CA ALA A 309 -1.67 -2.06 3.95
C ALA A 309 -1.69 -3.49 4.55
N VAL A 310 -1.20 -3.62 5.78
CA VAL A 310 -1.44 -4.78 6.66
C VAL A 310 -2.92 -4.86 6.98
N ALA A 311 -3.53 -3.73 7.34
CA ALA A 311 -4.97 -3.58 7.42
C ALA A 311 -5.42 -2.12 7.19
N ASP A 312 -6.49 -1.94 6.42
CA ASP A 312 -7.21 -0.66 6.28
C ASP A 312 -8.55 -0.74 7.03
N PHE A 313 -8.82 0.27 7.86
CA PHE A 313 -10.13 0.47 8.50
C PHE A 313 -10.93 1.48 7.68
N VAL A 314 -11.85 0.96 6.89
CA VAL A 314 -12.74 1.70 5.97
C VAL A 314 -14.14 1.78 6.60
N ILE A 315 -14.85 2.89 6.45
CA ILE A 315 -16.26 2.99 6.87
C ILE A 315 -17.21 3.23 5.71
N PHE A 316 -18.49 2.95 5.90
CA PHE A 316 -19.54 3.29 4.94
C PHE A 316 -20.56 4.17 5.66
N PRO A 317 -20.30 5.50 5.71
CA PRO A 317 -21.11 6.43 6.49
C PRO A 317 -22.37 6.85 5.71
N PRO A 318 -23.32 7.53 6.39
CA PRO A 318 -24.39 8.28 5.75
C PRO A 318 -23.80 9.28 4.75
N ARG A 319 -24.28 9.24 3.50
CA ARG A 319 -23.72 10.02 2.38
C ARG A 319 -24.76 10.24 1.28
N TRP A 320 -24.53 11.26 0.47
CA TRP A 320 -25.28 11.49 -0.76
C TRP A 320 -24.85 10.52 -1.86
N THR A 321 -25.79 10.07 -2.68
CA THR A 321 -25.59 9.23 -3.86
C THR A 321 -26.16 9.93 -5.09
N VAL A 322 -25.33 10.79 -5.70
CA VAL A 322 -25.72 11.72 -6.78
C VAL A 322 -25.34 11.25 -8.18
N ALA A 323 -24.53 10.19 -8.33
CA ALA A 323 -23.99 9.74 -9.61
C ALA A 323 -25.09 9.51 -10.67
N GLU A 324 -24.95 10.15 -11.82
CA GLU A 324 -25.90 10.11 -12.95
C GLU A 324 -25.66 8.88 -13.82
N HIS A 325 -26.71 8.30 -14.40
CA HIS A 325 -26.65 7.14 -15.32
C HIS A 325 -25.83 5.94 -14.82
N THR A 326 -25.68 5.81 -13.50
CA THR A 326 -24.70 4.95 -12.82
C THR A 326 -25.39 3.85 -12.03
N PHE A 327 -24.86 2.62 -12.07
CA PHE A 327 -25.21 1.59 -11.10
C PHE A 327 -24.60 1.96 -9.73
N ARG A 328 -25.41 2.60 -8.87
CA ARG A 328 -24.94 3.23 -7.62
C ARG A 328 -24.48 2.29 -6.50
N PRO A 329 -25.02 1.07 -6.31
CA PRO A 329 -24.45 0.14 -5.34
C PRO A 329 -23.03 -0.30 -5.75
N PRO A 330 -22.19 -0.77 -4.81
CA PRO A 330 -20.91 -1.42 -5.11
C PRO A 330 -20.98 -2.40 -6.29
N TYR A 331 -19.97 -2.35 -7.16
CA TYR A 331 -19.86 -3.19 -8.36
C TYR A 331 -19.59 -4.67 -8.03
N TYR A 332 -19.81 -5.55 -9.01
CA TYR A 332 -19.36 -6.95 -8.90
C TYR A 332 -17.84 -7.01 -8.92
N HIS A 333 -17.24 -7.66 -7.93
CA HIS A 333 -15.85 -7.45 -7.56
C HIS A 333 -15.10 -8.76 -7.24
N ARG A 334 -13.77 -8.72 -7.45
CA ARG A 334 -12.78 -9.77 -7.18
C ARG A 334 -11.46 -9.08 -6.82
N ASN A 335 -11.10 -9.09 -5.55
CA ASN A 335 -10.00 -8.29 -5.01
C ASN A 335 -8.69 -9.09 -4.90
N LEU A 336 -7.53 -8.43 -4.83
CA LEU A 336 -6.29 -9.03 -4.30
C LEU A 336 -6.34 -9.13 -2.78
N MET A 337 -6.93 -8.13 -2.13
CA MET A 337 -7.12 -8.05 -0.69
C MET A 337 -8.18 -9.06 -0.22
N SER A 338 -8.24 -9.27 1.09
CA SER A 338 -9.28 -10.00 1.78
C SER A 338 -10.10 -9.03 2.64
N GLU A 339 -11.42 -9.14 2.59
CA GLU A 339 -12.35 -8.14 3.13
C GLU A 339 -13.14 -8.74 4.30
N PHE A 340 -12.95 -8.23 5.52
CA PHE A 340 -13.84 -8.52 6.65
C PHE A 340 -14.73 -7.30 6.91
N MET A 341 -16.03 -7.44 6.71
CA MET A 341 -16.99 -6.35 6.93
C MET A 341 -17.55 -6.35 8.37
N GLY A 342 -18.19 -5.23 8.75
CA GLY A 342 -18.70 -4.87 10.08
C GLY A 342 -19.96 -4.00 10.04
N LEU A 343 -20.82 -4.04 11.08
CA LEU A 343 -21.97 -3.12 11.24
C LEU A 343 -22.17 -2.65 12.67
N VAL A 344 -22.23 -1.32 12.81
CA VAL A 344 -22.48 -0.66 14.09
C VAL A 344 -23.97 -0.39 14.28
N ARG A 345 -24.65 0.09 13.23
CA ARG A 345 -26.09 0.41 13.18
C ARG A 345 -26.65 0.43 11.74
N GLY A 346 -27.96 0.28 11.59
CA GLY A 346 -28.69 0.41 10.32
C GLY A 346 -28.64 -0.79 9.36
N GLN A 347 -28.59 -0.50 8.06
CA GLN A 347 -28.60 -1.44 6.92
C GLN A 347 -27.64 -0.96 5.82
N TYR A 348 -27.10 -1.85 4.99
CA TYR A 348 -26.07 -1.51 3.98
C TYR A 348 -26.61 -1.46 2.55
N ASP A 349 -26.12 -0.49 1.80
CA ASP A 349 -26.52 -0.10 0.44
C ASP A 349 -26.70 -1.28 -0.54
N ALA A 350 -25.70 -2.16 -0.67
CA ALA A 350 -25.72 -3.23 -1.68
C ALA A 350 -26.50 -4.53 -1.30
N LYS A 351 -27.30 -4.53 -0.23
CA LYS A 351 -28.36 -5.53 -0.01
C LYS A 351 -29.58 -4.93 0.69
N ALA A 352 -30.77 -5.21 0.19
CA ALA A 352 -32.04 -4.61 0.64
C ALA A 352 -32.49 -4.94 2.08
N ASP A 353 -31.71 -5.71 2.84
CA ASP A 353 -32.27 -6.68 3.79
C ASP A 353 -31.23 -7.12 4.85
N GLY A 354 -31.70 -7.53 6.03
CA GLY A 354 -31.20 -8.68 6.81
C GLY A 354 -29.84 -8.60 7.50
N PHE A 355 -28.90 -7.88 6.91
CA PHE A 355 -27.68 -7.44 7.56
C PHE A 355 -28.02 -6.44 8.66
N LEU A 356 -27.59 -6.72 9.90
CA LEU A 356 -28.10 -6.01 11.07
C LEU A 356 -27.02 -5.72 12.14
N PRO A 357 -27.29 -4.80 13.09
CA PRO A 357 -26.28 -4.25 14.02
C PRO A 357 -25.85 -5.22 15.13
N GLY A 358 -24.60 -5.71 15.09
CA GLY A 358 -24.12 -6.75 16.04
C GLY A 358 -23.18 -7.79 15.46
N GLY A 359 -23.04 -7.78 14.15
CA GLY A 359 -21.92 -8.33 13.43
C GLY A 359 -21.89 -7.70 12.04
N GLY A 360 -20.86 -8.02 11.27
CA GLY A 360 -20.58 -7.50 9.94
C GLY A 360 -20.96 -8.30 8.69
N SER A 361 -21.13 -7.58 7.59
CA SER A 361 -21.51 -8.14 6.30
C SER A 361 -21.21 -7.08 5.22
N MET A 362 -20.83 -7.41 3.99
CA MET A 362 -20.86 -8.73 3.37
C MET A 362 -22.21 -9.46 3.46
N HIS A 363 -23.18 -8.62 3.11
CA HIS A 363 -23.96 -8.84 1.91
C HIS A 363 -25.03 -9.97 2.10
N LEU A 364 -25.93 -9.82 3.10
CA LEU A 364 -27.06 -10.71 3.49
C LEU A 364 -28.48 -10.26 3.02
N CYS A 365 -29.48 -11.16 3.12
CA CYS A 365 -30.93 -11.02 2.83
C CYS A 365 -31.79 -11.36 4.10
N MET A 366 -33.09 -11.01 4.21
CA MET A 366 -33.73 -10.76 5.53
C MET A 366 -33.92 -11.91 6.52
N THR A 367 -33.52 -11.68 7.77
CA THR A 367 -34.23 -12.02 9.03
C THR A 367 -33.61 -11.19 10.19
N PRO A 368 -34.30 -10.98 11.34
CA PRO A 368 -33.82 -10.08 12.39
C PRO A 368 -32.63 -10.64 13.20
N HIS A 369 -31.82 -9.72 13.75
CA HIS A 369 -30.59 -9.91 14.53
C HIS A 369 -29.34 -10.32 13.70
N SER A 370 -28.14 -10.09 14.24
CA SER A 370 -27.10 -9.33 13.54
C SER A 370 -25.66 -9.90 13.56
N GLY A 371 -25.04 -10.33 12.43
CA GLY A 371 -23.76 -11.09 12.45
C GLY A 371 -22.69 -10.78 11.39
N ALA A 372 -21.49 -11.39 11.56
CA ALA A 372 -20.14 -11.14 10.96
C ALA A 372 -19.85 -11.80 9.59
N SER A 373 -18.75 -11.47 8.89
CA SER A 373 -18.47 -12.01 7.54
C SER A 373 -17.04 -11.83 7.07
N MET A 374 -16.55 -12.72 6.21
CA MET A 374 -15.20 -12.65 5.66
C MET A 374 -15.15 -13.12 4.20
N HIS A 375 -14.49 -12.34 3.36
CA HIS A 375 -14.06 -12.71 2.02
C HIS A 375 -12.55 -12.92 1.97
N LEU A 376 -12.09 -13.50 0.87
CA LEU A 376 -10.71 -13.88 0.65
C LEU A 376 -10.28 -13.49 -0.76
N CYS A 377 -8.98 -13.23 -0.91
CA CYS A 377 -8.28 -12.98 -2.17
C CYS A 377 -8.91 -13.74 -3.37
N MET A 378 -9.28 -12.97 -4.41
CA MET A 378 -9.90 -13.36 -5.68
C MET A 378 -11.32 -13.97 -5.62
N THR A 379 -11.94 -14.08 -4.45
CA THR A 379 -13.31 -14.61 -4.29
C THR A 379 -14.35 -13.66 -4.90
N PRO A 380 -15.16 -14.07 -5.89
CA PRO A 380 -16.16 -13.22 -6.51
C PRO A 380 -17.26 -12.79 -5.54
N HIS A 381 -17.70 -11.54 -5.64
CA HIS A 381 -18.76 -10.98 -4.82
C HIS A 381 -19.45 -9.75 -5.46
N GLY A 382 -20.42 -9.16 -4.76
CA GLY A 382 -21.18 -8.00 -5.20
C GLY A 382 -22.61 -7.94 -4.60
N PRO A 383 -23.49 -7.09 -5.13
CA PRO A 383 -24.88 -6.94 -4.69
C PRO A 383 -25.68 -8.24 -4.87
N ASP A 384 -26.83 -8.40 -4.20
CA ASP A 384 -27.71 -9.56 -4.43
C ASP A 384 -28.67 -9.31 -5.59
N THR A 385 -29.42 -10.36 -5.90
CA THR A 385 -30.50 -10.34 -6.88
C THR A 385 -31.50 -9.19 -6.62
N LYS A 386 -31.88 -8.91 -5.36
CA LYS A 386 -32.87 -7.87 -5.05
C LYS A 386 -32.30 -6.49 -5.30
N THR A 387 -31.11 -6.21 -4.76
CA THR A 387 -30.41 -4.94 -4.95
C THR A 387 -30.14 -4.69 -6.43
N PHE A 388 -29.63 -5.67 -7.17
CA PHE A 388 -29.36 -5.52 -8.60
C PHE A 388 -30.62 -5.07 -9.36
N GLU A 389 -31.70 -5.85 -9.28
CA GLU A 389 -32.95 -5.56 -10.01
C GLU A 389 -33.56 -4.22 -9.56
N SER A 390 -33.45 -3.86 -8.27
CA SER A 390 -33.92 -2.58 -7.74
C SER A 390 -33.10 -1.37 -8.17
N ALA A 391 -31.78 -1.52 -8.34
CA ALA A 391 -30.88 -0.44 -8.76
C ALA A 391 -30.85 -0.25 -10.28
N THR A 392 -31.35 -1.23 -11.05
CA THR A 392 -31.60 -1.11 -12.50
C THR A 392 -33.01 -0.63 -12.84
N ALA A 393 -33.87 -0.39 -11.85
CA ALA A 393 -35.23 0.13 -12.07
C ALA A 393 -35.19 1.63 -12.47
N PRO A 394 -36.07 2.11 -13.38
CA PRO A 394 -36.09 3.53 -13.79
C PRO A 394 -36.26 4.52 -12.64
N GLU A 395 -36.92 4.11 -11.56
CA GLU A 395 -37.14 4.92 -10.36
C GLU A 395 -35.85 5.18 -9.55
N ALA A 396 -34.79 4.37 -9.75
CA ALA A 396 -33.56 4.42 -8.97
C ALA A 396 -32.61 5.59 -9.32
N GLU A 397 -32.86 6.31 -10.40
CA GLU A 397 -32.02 7.43 -10.85
C GLU A 397 -32.20 8.71 -10.00
N GLN A 398 -33.29 8.81 -9.22
CA GLN A 398 -33.53 9.93 -8.29
C GLN A 398 -32.38 10.10 -7.28
N ILE A 399 -31.99 11.34 -6.96
CA ILE A 399 -30.87 11.62 -6.03
C ILE A 399 -31.12 10.97 -4.67
N GLY A 400 -30.23 10.06 -4.28
CA GLY A 400 -30.32 9.33 -3.02
C GLY A 400 -29.54 9.98 -1.88
N HIS A 401 -29.97 9.69 -0.65
CA HIS A 401 -29.23 10.00 0.57
C HIS A 401 -29.31 8.78 1.51
N LEU A 402 -28.18 8.12 1.76
CA LEU A 402 -28.11 6.99 2.68
C LEU A 402 -28.40 7.46 4.12
N PRO A 403 -29.40 6.88 4.81
CA PRO A 403 -29.96 7.44 6.04
C PRO A 403 -28.96 7.47 7.20
N LYS A 404 -29.12 8.44 8.12
CA LYS A 404 -28.19 8.69 9.23
C LYS A 404 -27.98 7.50 10.18
N ASP A 405 -28.92 6.56 10.18
CA ASP A 405 -28.91 5.40 11.05
C ASP A 405 -28.02 4.25 10.55
N THR A 406 -27.47 4.32 9.34
CA THR A 406 -26.48 3.34 8.86
C THR A 406 -25.04 3.70 9.20
N LEU A 407 -24.26 2.70 9.60
CA LEU A 407 -22.82 2.77 9.76
C LEU A 407 -22.21 1.36 9.69
N ALA A 408 -21.88 0.93 8.47
CA ALA A 408 -21.05 -0.27 8.24
C ALA A 408 -19.56 0.10 8.19
N PHE A 409 -18.69 -0.90 8.25
CA PHE A 409 -17.24 -0.74 8.09
C PHE A 409 -16.60 -1.99 7.50
N MET A 410 -15.31 -1.89 7.17
CA MET A 410 -14.46 -2.97 6.69
C MET A 410 -13.09 -2.92 7.37
N PHE A 411 -12.56 -4.09 7.69
CA PHE A 411 -11.14 -4.35 7.88
C PHE A 411 -10.66 -5.07 6.59
N GLU A 412 -9.99 -4.34 5.69
CA GLU A 412 -9.42 -4.88 4.46
C GLU A 412 -7.93 -5.18 4.67
N THR A 413 -7.41 -6.27 4.11
CA THR A 413 -6.02 -6.71 4.35
C THR A 413 -5.39 -7.36 3.12
N HIS A 414 -4.09 -7.14 2.88
CA HIS A 414 -3.38 -7.79 1.76
C HIS A 414 -3.02 -9.25 2.02
N TYR A 415 -3.02 -9.72 3.27
CA TYR A 415 -2.79 -11.14 3.56
C TYR A 415 -4.04 -11.95 3.19
N THR A 416 -3.89 -13.27 3.03
CA THR A 416 -5.02 -14.20 3.04
C THR A 416 -5.25 -14.68 4.47
N PRO A 417 -6.30 -14.22 5.18
CA PRO A 417 -6.57 -14.68 6.54
C PRO A 417 -6.94 -16.16 6.58
N ARG A 418 -6.55 -16.78 7.69
CA ARG A 418 -6.95 -18.13 8.08
C ARG A 418 -7.87 -18.04 9.28
N ILE A 419 -8.82 -18.96 9.34
CA ILE A 419 -9.97 -18.88 10.24
C ILE A 419 -9.73 -19.76 11.46
N THR A 420 -10.17 -19.35 12.64
CA THR A 420 -10.13 -20.23 13.81
C THR A 420 -11.12 -21.39 13.64
N ALA A 421 -10.78 -22.57 14.15
CA ALA A 421 -11.67 -23.73 14.13
C ALA A 421 -13.00 -23.41 14.83
N HIS A 422 -12.94 -22.65 15.93
CA HIS A 422 -14.10 -22.18 16.68
C HIS A 422 -15.02 -21.29 15.84
N ALA A 423 -14.49 -20.35 15.05
CA ALA A 423 -15.31 -19.52 14.17
C ALA A 423 -15.97 -20.33 13.05
N VAL A 424 -15.30 -21.32 12.46
CA VAL A 424 -15.91 -22.23 11.46
C VAL A 424 -16.97 -23.14 12.08
N ALA A 425 -16.79 -23.57 13.33
CA ALA A 425 -17.73 -24.40 14.08
C ALA A 425 -18.92 -23.62 14.67
N ALA A 426 -18.84 -22.29 14.73
CA ALA A 426 -19.80 -21.45 15.47
C ALA A 426 -21.24 -21.61 14.95
N SER A 427 -22.19 -21.80 15.86
CA SER A 427 -23.61 -22.08 15.55
C SER A 427 -24.35 -20.94 14.84
N ASN A 428 -23.80 -19.73 14.90
CA ASN A 428 -24.28 -18.57 14.17
C ASN A 428 -23.83 -18.55 12.69
N ILE A 429 -22.96 -19.44 12.21
CA ILE A 429 -22.47 -19.42 10.81
C ILE A 429 -23.59 -19.69 9.78
N ASP A 430 -23.75 -18.79 8.81
CA ASP A 430 -24.75 -18.86 7.76
C ASP A 430 -24.25 -19.66 6.56
N ARG A 431 -24.48 -20.97 6.61
CA ARG A 431 -24.07 -21.95 5.59
C ARG A 431 -24.75 -21.76 4.23
N ASN A 432 -25.79 -20.92 4.14
CA ASN A 432 -26.57 -20.70 2.92
C ASN A 432 -26.21 -19.38 2.21
N TYR A 433 -25.11 -18.71 2.57
CA TYR A 433 -24.75 -17.39 2.05
C TYR A 433 -24.85 -17.28 0.51
N TYR A 434 -24.23 -18.22 -0.23
CA TYR A 434 -24.23 -18.29 -1.68
C TYR A 434 -25.62 -18.11 -2.36
N GLN A 435 -26.71 -18.45 -1.65
CA GLN A 435 -28.07 -18.39 -2.18
C GLN A 435 -28.56 -16.98 -2.55
N CYS A 436 -28.01 -15.89 -1.99
CA CYS A 436 -28.50 -14.53 -2.33
C CYS A 436 -28.15 -14.09 -3.77
N TRP A 437 -27.14 -14.71 -4.39
CA TRP A 437 -26.78 -14.47 -5.80
C TRP A 437 -27.40 -15.46 -6.79
N LEU A 438 -27.98 -16.58 -6.34
CA LEU A 438 -28.54 -17.61 -7.24
C LEU A 438 -29.76 -17.15 -8.05
N GLY A 439 -30.39 -16.03 -7.68
CA GLY A 439 -31.51 -15.45 -8.41
C GLY A 439 -31.09 -14.57 -9.60
N LEU A 440 -29.79 -14.27 -9.75
CA LEU A 440 -29.27 -13.44 -10.84
C LEU A 440 -29.45 -14.13 -12.20
N LYS A 441 -29.81 -13.34 -13.22
CA LYS A 441 -30.16 -13.80 -14.57
C LYS A 441 -29.27 -13.17 -15.62
N SER A 442 -29.18 -13.82 -16.78
CA SER A 442 -28.67 -13.15 -17.97
C SER A 442 -29.69 -12.16 -18.50
N HIS A 443 -29.33 -10.88 -18.51
CA HIS A 443 -30.06 -9.80 -19.17
C HIS A 443 -29.44 -9.43 -20.54
N PHE A 444 -28.57 -10.29 -21.09
CA PHE A 444 -27.84 -10.04 -22.34
C PHE A 444 -28.72 -10.31 -23.57
N ASP A 445 -29.04 -9.25 -24.32
CA ASP A 445 -29.60 -9.32 -25.68
C ASP A 445 -28.47 -9.20 -26.73
N PRO A 446 -28.09 -10.28 -27.44
CA PRO A 446 -27.08 -10.22 -28.50
C PRO A 446 -27.54 -9.45 -29.75
N THR A 447 -28.81 -9.02 -29.79
CA THR A 447 -29.37 -8.21 -30.87
C THR A 447 -29.44 -6.72 -30.53
N TRP A 448 -29.04 -6.31 -29.31
CA TRP A 448 -29.10 -4.92 -28.85
C TRP A 448 -28.29 -3.99 -29.78
N THR A 449 -28.83 -2.81 -30.07
CA THR A 449 -28.12 -1.74 -30.78
C THR A 449 -28.47 -0.37 -30.16
N PRO A 450 -27.62 0.67 -30.34
CA PRO A 450 -27.91 2.01 -29.85
C PRO A 450 -29.24 2.58 -30.39
N GLU A 451 -29.59 2.28 -31.64
CA GLU A 451 -30.86 2.72 -32.25
C GLU A 451 -32.05 2.00 -31.63
N LYS A 452 -31.93 0.70 -31.33
CA LYS A 452 -32.97 -0.06 -30.60
C LYS A 452 -33.16 0.47 -29.18
N ALA A 453 -32.08 0.85 -28.49
CA ALA A 453 -32.14 1.44 -27.16
C ALA A 453 -32.82 2.81 -27.18
N ALA A 454 -32.46 3.68 -28.14
CA ALA A 454 -33.08 4.99 -28.32
C ALA A 454 -34.54 4.93 -28.84
N ALA A 455 -34.93 3.84 -29.52
CA ALA A 455 -36.30 3.60 -29.99
C ALA A 455 -37.18 2.85 -28.97
N ALA A 456 -36.63 2.40 -27.83
CA ALA A 456 -37.42 1.80 -26.77
C ALA A 456 -38.34 2.87 -26.13
N PRO A 457 -39.65 2.63 -26.00
CA PRO A 457 -40.55 3.63 -25.44
C PRO A 457 -40.27 3.85 -23.96
N ALA A 458 -40.00 5.11 -23.59
CA ALA A 458 -39.92 5.58 -22.20
C ALA A 458 -41.32 5.50 -21.54
N GLY A 459 -41.74 4.29 -21.16
CA GLY A 459 -43.10 4.00 -20.68
C GLY A 459 -43.56 2.57 -20.95
N GLY A 460 -42.79 1.57 -20.52
CA GLY A 460 -43.30 0.20 -20.39
C GLY A 460 -44.37 0.14 -19.30
N LYS A 461 -45.56 -0.40 -19.60
CA LYS A 461 -46.66 -0.48 -18.64
C LYS A 461 -46.28 -1.35 -17.43
N PRO A 462 -46.70 -1.01 -16.20
CA PRO A 462 -46.46 -1.86 -15.03
C PRO A 462 -47.13 -3.23 -15.22
N ALA A 463 -46.43 -4.29 -14.82
CA ALA A 463 -47.02 -5.61 -14.68
C ALA A 463 -48.12 -5.59 -13.61
N ALA A 464 -49.14 -6.43 -13.74
CA ALA A 464 -50.37 -6.33 -12.96
C ALA A 464 -50.13 -6.52 -11.45
N VAL A 465 -50.28 -5.44 -10.68
CA VAL A 465 -50.31 -5.45 -9.21
C VAL A 465 -51.63 -6.03 -8.73
N LEU A 466 -51.57 -7.07 -7.89
CA LEU A 466 -52.76 -7.59 -7.19
C LEU A 466 -53.26 -6.56 -6.17
N PRO A 467 -54.59 -6.37 -6.03
CA PRO A 467 -55.14 -5.19 -5.37
C PRO A 467 -54.94 -5.20 -3.85
N ALA A 468 -54.48 -4.07 -3.30
CA ALA A 468 -54.41 -3.83 -1.87
C ALA A 468 -54.71 -2.36 -1.52
N GLY A 469 -55.51 -2.13 -0.48
CA GLY A 469 -55.40 -0.94 0.37
C GLY A 469 -55.78 0.42 -0.22
N ASP A 470 -57.07 0.60 -0.47
CA ASP A 470 -57.75 1.89 -0.68
C ASP A 470 -57.33 3.03 0.29
N LYS A 471 -57.27 4.29 -0.24
CA LYS A 471 -57.19 5.62 0.44
C LYS A 471 -55.82 6.20 0.89
N ALA A 472 -55.42 7.29 0.22
CA ALA A 472 -55.51 8.67 0.74
C ALA A 472 -55.26 9.70 -0.40
N ALA A 473 -55.72 10.95 -0.26
CA ALA A 473 -55.59 11.98 -1.31
C ALA A 473 -55.15 13.35 -0.77
N ALA A 474 -54.19 13.98 -1.45
CA ALA A 474 -53.86 15.41 -1.40
C ALA A 474 -53.16 15.77 -2.73
N ALA A 475 -53.82 16.48 -3.64
CA ALA A 475 -53.81 17.96 -3.72
C ALA A 475 -52.50 18.52 -4.31
N ALA A 476 -52.42 18.57 -5.64
CA ALA A 476 -51.36 19.26 -6.38
C ALA A 476 -51.65 20.78 -6.47
N GLY A 477 -50.60 21.60 -6.39
CA GLY A 477 -50.66 23.04 -6.65
C GLY A 477 -49.84 23.40 -7.89
N GLU A 478 -50.49 24.03 -8.88
CA GLU A 478 -49.80 24.54 -10.08
C GLU A 478 -49.00 25.81 -9.77
N GLN A 479 -47.78 25.92 -10.28
CA GLN A 479 -47.21 27.22 -10.69
C GLN A 479 -46.54 27.10 -12.06
N LYS A 480 -46.69 28.16 -12.88
CA LYS A 480 -46.32 28.17 -14.29
C LYS A 480 -44.90 28.70 -14.51
N ALA A 481 -44.27 28.20 -15.56
CA ALA A 481 -42.93 28.60 -15.99
C ALA A 481 -42.88 30.05 -16.53
N ALA A 482 -41.68 30.62 -16.51
CA ALA A 482 -41.28 31.76 -17.32
C ALA A 482 -40.05 31.37 -18.16
N GLY A 483 -40.08 31.61 -19.48
CA GLY A 483 -38.86 31.64 -20.31
C GLY A 483 -38.10 32.96 -20.09
N ILE A 484 -36.95 33.26 -20.70
CA ILE A 484 -36.43 33.14 -22.09
C ILE A 484 -34.91 33.50 -21.99
N PRO A 485 -33.95 33.18 -22.91
CA PRO A 485 -34.01 32.65 -24.29
C PRO A 485 -33.08 31.42 -24.58
N MET A 486 -33.11 30.93 -25.83
CA MET A 486 -31.95 30.30 -26.51
C MET A 486 -31.30 31.30 -27.48
N PRO A 487 -29.96 31.27 -27.66
CA PRO A 487 -29.37 30.73 -28.91
C PRO A 487 -27.96 30.10 -28.69
N PRO A 488 -27.21 29.71 -29.75
CA PRO A 488 -27.57 28.85 -30.88
C PRO A 488 -26.62 27.62 -30.98
N LYS A 489 -26.89 26.68 -31.91
CA LYS A 489 -25.94 25.61 -32.24
C LYS A 489 -24.72 26.14 -33.01
N ARG A 490 -23.51 25.86 -32.50
CA ARG A 490 -22.36 25.38 -33.30
C ARG A 490 -21.53 24.42 -32.44
N VAL A 491 -21.28 23.22 -32.95
CA VAL A 491 -20.30 22.28 -32.38
C VAL A 491 -18.90 22.78 -32.78
N ASP A 492 -17.95 22.71 -31.85
CA ASP A 492 -16.54 22.98 -32.15
C ASP A 492 -15.81 21.66 -32.41
N TRP A 493 -15.53 21.40 -33.70
CA TRP A 493 -14.81 20.20 -34.15
C TRP A 493 -13.35 20.13 -33.67
N ALA A 494 -12.78 21.21 -33.10
CA ALA A 494 -11.48 21.15 -32.44
C ALA A 494 -11.48 20.28 -31.16
N ALA A 495 -12.62 20.17 -30.47
CA ALA A 495 -12.72 19.34 -29.26
C ALA A 495 -12.75 17.83 -29.56
N GLU A 496 -13.47 17.42 -30.62
CA GLU A 496 -13.45 16.02 -31.06
C GLU A 496 -12.08 15.58 -31.58
N ALA A 497 -11.33 16.48 -32.26
CA ALA A 497 -9.97 16.18 -32.71
C ALA A 497 -9.02 15.82 -31.56
N ALA A 498 -9.17 16.46 -30.39
CA ALA A 498 -8.41 16.10 -29.18
C ALA A 498 -8.82 14.75 -28.59
N SER A 499 -10.11 14.37 -28.70
CA SER A 499 -10.61 13.06 -28.27
C SER A 499 -10.12 11.93 -29.18
N MET A 500 -10.14 12.14 -30.51
CA MET A 500 -9.65 11.14 -31.47
C MET A 500 -8.17 10.81 -31.27
N ALA A 501 -7.34 11.79 -30.89
CA ALA A 501 -5.92 11.55 -30.57
C ALA A 501 -5.70 10.57 -29.40
N ALA A 502 -6.63 10.47 -28.44
CA ALA A 502 -6.54 9.49 -27.34
C ALA A 502 -6.91 8.05 -27.79
N SER A 503 -7.66 7.91 -28.88
CA SER A 503 -8.15 6.61 -29.39
C SER A 503 -7.07 5.76 -30.06
N ALA A 504 -5.96 6.37 -30.50
CA ALA A 504 -4.81 5.70 -31.14
C ALA A 504 -4.00 4.78 -30.19
N SER A 505 -4.39 4.65 -28.91
CA SER A 505 -3.66 3.94 -27.86
C SER A 505 -3.92 2.42 -27.77
N ARG A 506 -4.48 1.80 -28.81
CA ARG A 506 -4.88 0.37 -28.86
C ARG A 506 -4.15 -0.44 -29.94
N GLY A 507 -2.83 -0.52 -29.83
CA GLY A 507 -1.95 -1.28 -30.73
C GLY A 507 -0.67 -1.83 -30.07
N GLY A 508 -0.12 -2.88 -30.68
CA GLY A 508 1.26 -3.41 -30.66
C GLY A 508 2.07 -3.54 -29.37
N MET A 509 2.21 -2.48 -28.57
CA MET A 509 3.51 -2.21 -27.90
C MET A 509 3.50 -2.11 -26.35
N ARG A 510 2.49 -2.67 -25.67
CA ARG A 510 2.36 -2.53 -24.20
C ARG A 510 3.36 -3.33 -23.34
N ALA A 511 4.09 -4.31 -23.88
CA ALA A 511 4.92 -5.21 -23.07
C ALA A 511 6.27 -4.63 -22.62
N ALA A 512 6.87 -3.70 -23.37
CA ALA A 512 8.23 -3.20 -23.13
C ALA A 512 8.33 -1.70 -22.77
N GLY A 513 7.29 -0.90 -23.05
CA GLY A 513 7.36 0.57 -22.90
C GLY A 513 6.79 1.15 -21.59
N SER A 514 5.75 0.55 -21.01
CA SER A 514 4.94 1.20 -19.97
C SER A 514 5.48 1.13 -18.54
N ALA A 515 6.76 0.74 -18.35
CA ALA A 515 7.35 0.45 -17.04
C ALA A 515 8.67 1.22 -16.76
N VAL A 516 8.99 2.26 -17.54
CA VAL A 516 10.16 3.12 -17.33
C VAL A 516 9.74 4.57 -17.06
N THR A 517 8.99 4.77 -15.98
CA THR A 517 8.63 6.10 -15.45
C THR A 517 9.83 6.76 -14.77
N ASP A 518 10.69 7.39 -15.57
CA ASP A 518 11.75 8.40 -15.28
C ASP A 518 12.78 8.14 -14.14
N SER A 519 12.67 7.01 -13.45
CA SER A 519 13.57 6.57 -12.40
C SER A 519 14.97 6.27 -12.95
N THR A 520 15.97 7.03 -12.50
CA THR A 520 17.39 6.81 -12.83
C THR A 520 17.84 5.38 -12.48
N ALA A 521 17.30 4.80 -11.39
CA ALA A 521 17.59 3.41 -11.01
C ALA A 521 17.08 2.39 -12.05
N ALA A 522 15.93 2.62 -12.68
CA ALA A 522 15.39 1.74 -13.72
C ALA A 522 16.28 1.77 -14.98
N VAL A 523 16.69 2.96 -15.44
CA VAL A 523 17.59 3.12 -16.59
C VAL A 523 18.96 2.47 -16.31
N THR A 524 19.53 2.67 -15.12
CA THR A 524 20.77 2.02 -14.70
C THR A 524 20.65 0.49 -14.65
N ALA A 525 19.52 -0.06 -14.20
CA ALA A 525 19.29 -1.51 -14.19
C ALA A 525 19.21 -2.11 -15.61
N LEU A 526 18.54 -1.42 -16.55
CA LEU A 526 18.47 -1.84 -17.96
C LEU A 526 19.86 -1.88 -18.61
N ARG A 527 20.64 -0.80 -18.45
CA ARG A 527 22.04 -0.73 -18.93
C ARG A 527 22.92 -1.82 -18.33
N ARG A 528 22.75 -2.15 -17.03
CA ARG A 528 23.49 -3.23 -16.37
C ARG A 528 23.14 -4.62 -16.94
N ARG A 529 21.88 -4.90 -17.28
CA ARG A 529 21.49 -6.15 -17.97
C ARG A 529 22.15 -6.26 -19.33
N LEU A 530 22.08 -5.22 -20.15
CA LEU A 530 22.73 -5.18 -21.48
C LEU A 530 24.26 -5.35 -21.37
N ARG A 531 24.93 -4.65 -20.43
CA ARG A 531 26.36 -4.85 -20.12
C ARG A 531 26.74 -6.32 -19.87
N VAL A 532 25.87 -7.08 -19.20
CA VAL A 532 26.10 -8.49 -18.88
C VAL A 532 25.82 -9.41 -20.06
N PHE A 533 24.73 -9.19 -20.80
CA PHE A 533 24.38 -10.00 -21.98
C PHE A 533 25.49 -9.94 -23.04
N TRP A 534 25.86 -8.75 -23.49
CA TRP A 534 26.84 -8.59 -24.58
C TRP A 534 28.22 -9.14 -24.20
N ARG A 535 28.69 -8.94 -22.96
CA ARG A 535 29.97 -9.51 -22.47
C ARG A 535 30.09 -11.03 -22.64
N HIS A 536 28.97 -11.77 -22.62
CA HIS A 536 28.97 -13.23 -22.70
C HIS A 536 28.43 -13.79 -24.02
N HIS A 537 27.65 -13.02 -24.77
CA HIS A 537 26.93 -13.49 -25.96
C HIS A 537 27.12 -12.65 -27.22
N GLU A 538 27.89 -11.55 -27.19
CA GLU A 538 28.21 -10.73 -28.37
C GLU A 538 28.73 -11.57 -29.53
N LYS A 539 29.73 -12.43 -29.29
CA LYS A 539 30.32 -13.24 -30.33
C LYS A 539 29.31 -14.20 -30.97
N ASP A 540 28.58 -14.95 -30.14
CA ASP A 540 27.62 -15.97 -30.57
C ASP A 540 26.42 -15.35 -31.30
N PHE A 541 25.94 -14.19 -30.82
CA PHE A 541 24.90 -13.39 -31.47
C PHE A 541 25.36 -12.91 -32.85
N ASN A 542 26.61 -12.48 -32.98
CA ASN A 542 27.16 -11.97 -34.24
C ASN A 542 27.38 -13.08 -35.27
N GLU A 543 27.89 -14.24 -34.86
CA GLU A 543 28.07 -15.38 -35.76
C GLU A 543 26.71 -15.92 -36.24
N TRP A 544 25.70 -15.97 -35.36
CA TRP A 544 24.31 -16.29 -35.74
C TRP A 544 23.69 -15.23 -36.68
N TRP A 545 23.63 -13.96 -36.26
CA TRP A 545 22.90 -12.91 -36.98
C TRP A 545 23.47 -12.66 -38.37
N ASN A 546 24.79 -12.64 -38.52
CA ASN A 546 25.39 -12.44 -39.84
C ASN A 546 25.20 -13.66 -40.76
N GLY A 547 24.99 -14.85 -40.20
CA GLY A 547 24.64 -16.08 -40.93
C GLY A 547 23.19 -16.15 -41.42
N LEU A 548 22.27 -15.32 -40.90
CA LEU A 548 20.87 -15.33 -41.31
C LEU A 548 20.62 -14.75 -42.72
N PRO A 549 19.76 -15.40 -43.53
CA PRO A 549 19.18 -14.78 -44.73
C PRO A 549 18.41 -13.49 -44.41
N GLN A 550 18.29 -12.61 -45.41
CA GLN A 550 17.71 -11.27 -45.22
C GLN A 550 16.23 -11.31 -44.76
N GLY A 551 15.43 -12.24 -45.30
CA GLY A 551 14.04 -12.42 -44.89
C GLY A 551 13.91 -12.82 -43.43
N ASP A 552 14.78 -13.73 -42.96
CA ASP A 552 14.70 -14.27 -41.60
C ASP A 552 15.11 -13.23 -40.55
N LYS A 553 16.09 -12.37 -40.86
CA LYS A 553 16.41 -11.18 -40.05
C LYS A 553 15.19 -10.27 -39.88
N VAL A 554 14.50 -9.94 -40.99
CA VAL A 554 13.31 -9.08 -40.96
C VAL A 554 12.16 -9.74 -40.20
N ASN A 555 11.98 -11.05 -40.35
CA ASN A 555 10.97 -11.82 -39.62
C ASN A 555 11.24 -11.82 -38.11
N PHE A 556 12.49 -12.05 -37.69
CA PHE A 556 12.90 -12.00 -36.27
C PHE A 556 12.67 -10.60 -35.66
N LEU A 557 13.05 -9.53 -36.37
CA LEU A 557 12.80 -8.16 -35.91
C LEU A 557 11.32 -7.86 -35.75
N LYS A 558 10.47 -8.28 -36.71
CA LYS A 558 9.02 -8.09 -36.63
C LYS A 558 8.37 -8.92 -35.51
N ALA A 559 8.84 -10.14 -35.26
CA ALA A 559 8.37 -10.95 -34.14
C ALA A 559 8.74 -10.33 -32.79
N THR A 560 9.94 -9.75 -32.67
CA THR A 560 10.42 -9.13 -31.43
C THR A 560 9.85 -7.72 -31.20
N ILE A 561 9.65 -6.95 -32.28
CA ILE A 561 9.20 -5.56 -32.26
C ILE A 561 8.15 -5.36 -33.39
N PRO A 562 6.87 -5.71 -33.17
CA PRO A 562 5.86 -5.68 -34.22
C PRO A 562 5.66 -4.31 -34.89
N ALA A 563 5.75 -3.23 -34.10
CA ALA A 563 5.62 -1.85 -34.57
C ALA A 563 6.93 -1.24 -35.15
N LEU A 564 7.94 -2.05 -35.48
CA LEU A 564 9.21 -1.55 -36.03
C LEU A 564 9.01 -1.01 -37.46
N PRO A 565 9.38 0.26 -37.75
CA PRO A 565 9.30 0.81 -39.11
C PRO A 565 10.15 -0.03 -40.09
N PRO A 566 9.64 -0.38 -41.29
CA PRO A 566 10.38 -1.20 -42.25
C PRO A 566 11.55 -0.46 -42.89
N ALA A 567 11.49 0.88 -42.97
CA ALA A 567 12.54 1.76 -43.48
C ALA A 567 12.38 3.17 -42.88
N ARG A 568 13.40 4.02 -43.02
CA ARG A 568 13.35 5.44 -42.59
C ARG A 568 12.19 6.18 -43.26
N GLY A 569 11.53 7.05 -42.49
CA GLY A 569 10.44 7.92 -42.99
C GLY A 569 9.07 7.24 -43.11
N VAL A 570 8.93 5.96 -42.76
CA VAL A 570 7.64 5.27 -42.70
C VAL A 570 6.95 5.59 -41.37
N MET A 571 5.78 6.24 -41.44
CA MET A 571 5.05 6.75 -40.28
C MET A 571 3.84 5.91 -39.88
N GLU A 572 3.37 5.02 -40.75
CA GLU A 572 2.33 4.02 -40.45
C GLU A 572 2.88 2.61 -40.72
N VAL A 573 2.57 1.64 -39.86
CA VAL A 573 2.84 0.21 -40.10
C VAL A 573 1.59 -0.61 -39.86
N GLU A 574 1.52 -1.80 -40.46
CA GLU A 574 0.40 -2.72 -40.27
C GLU A 574 0.77 -3.83 -39.27
N VAL A 575 0.04 -3.90 -38.15
CA VAL A 575 0.20 -4.86 -37.06
C VAL A 575 -1.15 -5.53 -36.84
N ASP A 576 -1.19 -6.87 -36.88
CA ASP A 576 -2.40 -7.69 -36.69
C ASP A 576 -3.64 -7.22 -37.49
N GLY A 577 -3.42 -6.76 -38.74
CA GLY A 577 -4.47 -6.26 -39.64
C GLY A 577 -4.99 -4.86 -39.31
N LYS A 578 -4.24 -4.07 -38.53
CA LYS A 578 -4.55 -2.67 -38.20
C LYS A 578 -3.37 -1.77 -38.54
N LYS A 579 -3.67 -0.55 -38.97
CA LYS A 579 -2.67 0.52 -39.06
C LYS A 579 -2.35 1.06 -37.66
N GLU A 580 -1.08 1.08 -37.31
CA GLU A 580 -0.53 1.74 -36.14
C GLU A 580 0.31 2.95 -36.58
N ASP A 581 0.06 4.11 -35.97
CA ASP A 581 0.89 5.30 -36.14
C ASP A 581 2.18 5.12 -35.33
N VAL A 582 3.30 5.09 -36.06
CA VAL A 582 4.66 4.97 -35.50
C VAL A 582 5.49 6.21 -35.78
N SER A 583 4.88 7.33 -36.19
CA SER A 583 5.56 8.61 -36.41
C SER A 583 6.41 9.03 -35.22
N GLY A 584 5.89 8.89 -34.00
CA GLY A 584 6.64 9.12 -32.76
C GLY A 584 7.91 8.28 -32.64
N MET A 585 7.87 6.98 -32.99
CA MET A 585 9.05 6.10 -32.96
C MET A 585 10.01 6.40 -34.11
N ALA A 586 9.50 6.55 -35.34
CA ALA A 586 10.28 6.80 -36.55
C ALA A 586 10.98 8.17 -36.56
N LEU A 587 10.45 9.15 -35.81
CA LEU A 587 11.05 10.48 -35.64
C LEU A 587 11.89 10.60 -34.37
N LEU A 588 11.53 9.94 -33.27
CA LEU A 588 12.34 9.91 -32.03
C LEU A 588 13.55 8.97 -32.14
N ILE A 589 13.49 7.93 -32.98
CA ILE A 589 14.58 6.96 -33.18
C ILE A 589 14.65 6.57 -34.68
N PRO A 590 15.05 7.48 -35.58
CA PRO A 590 15.13 7.19 -37.02
C PRO A 590 16.09 6.04 -37.36
N GLU A 591 17.10 5.78 -36.52
CA GLU A 591 18.05 4.67 -36.64
C GLU A 591 17.47 3.28 -36.34
N LEU A 592 16.29 3.18 -35.72
CA LEU A 592 15.69 1.92 -35.29
C LEU A 592 14.60 1.49 -36.27
N ASN A 593 15.02 1.05 -37.47
CA ASN A 593 14.16 0.55 -38.53
C ASN A 593 14.73 -0.73 -39.17
N ALA A 594 13.88 -1.56 -39.78
CA ALA A 594 14.27 -2.90 -40.24
C ALA A 594 15.29 -2.89 -41.39
N ALA A 595 15.29 -1.88 -42.27
CA ALA A 595 16.26 -1.77 -43.35
C ALA A 595 17.68 -1.58 -42.81
N ASP A 596 17.90 -0.54 -42.01
CA ASP A 596 19.22 -0.19 -41.45
C ASP A 596 19.80 -1.33 -40.58
N LEU A 597 18.96 -1.95 -39.74
CA LEU A 597 19.40 -3.02 -38.83
C LEU A 597 19.78 -4.32 -39.57
N THR A 598 19.31 -4.52 -40.80
CA THR A 598 19.55 -5.75 -41.57
C THR A 598 20.57 -5.60 -42.71
N GLU A 599 21.05 -4.39 -42.99
CA GLU A 599 22.13 -4.15 -43.98
C GLU A 599 23.44 -4.88 -43.60
N GLN A 600 24.34 -5.11 -44.57
CA GLN A 600 25.68 -5.66 -44.30
C GLN A 600 26.51 -4.70 -43.45
N GLY A 601 26.49 -4.90 -42.13
CA GLY A 601 27.08 -4.02 -41.14
C GLY A 601 26.08 -3.47 -40.12
N GLY A 602 24.76 -3.60 -40.35
CA GLY A 602 23.71 -3.16 -39.43
C GLY A 602 23.84 -3.80 -38.03
N ALA A 603 24.25 -5.07 -37.97
CA ALA A 603 24.63 -5.73 -36.71
C ALA A 603 25.78 -5.00 -36.00
N ARG A 604 26.82 -4.61 -36.73
CA ARG A 604 28.01 -3.95 -36.19
C ARG A 604 27.69 -2.55 -35.68
N GLU A 605 26.74 -1.86 -36.32
CA GLU A 605 26.23 -0.56 -35.86
C GLU A 605 25.31 -0.72 -34.64
N MET A 606 24.41 -1.70 -34.63
CA MET A 606 23.58 -2.07 -33.48
C MET A 606 24.46 -2.37 -32.24
N LEU A 607 25.49 -3.22 -32.40
CA LEU A 607 26.51 -3.50 -31.39
C LEU A 607 27.26 -2.25 -30.94
N ARG A 608 27.64 -1.36 -31.87
CA ARG A 608 28.41 -0.15 -31.55
C ARG A 608 27.59 0.76 -30.64
N GLN A 609 26.33 1.03 -31.00
CA GLN A 609 25.40 1.82 -30.20
C GLN A 609 25.11 1.18 -28.83
N LEU A 610 25.03 -0.16 -28.78
CA LEU A 610 24.90 -0.95 -27.55
C LEU A 610 26.13 -0.85 -26.65
N ALA A 611 27.32 -1.06 -27.20
CA ALA A 611 28.58 -1.10 -26.47
C ALA A 611 28.99 0.28 -25.96
N GLU A 612 28.82 1.33 -26.76
CA GLU A 612 29.06 2.72 -26.34
C GLU A 612 28.17 3.08 -25.14
N ARG A 613 26.86 2.86 -25.23
CA ARG A 613 25.89 3.11 -24.14
C ARG A 613 26.03 2.16 -22.94
N ALA A 614 26.81 1.10 -23.08
CA ALA A 614 27.18 0.19 -22.00
C ALA A 614 28.50 0.57 -21.31
N GLN A 615 29.43 1.25 -21.99
CA GLN A 615 30.78 1.58 -21.49
C GLN A 615 30.88 2.96 -20.82
N GLN A 616 30.03 3.92 -21.20
CA GLN A 616 30.10 5.32 -20.75
C GLN A 616 30.02 5.52 -19.21
N GLN A 617 29.48 4.56 -18.46
CA GLN A 617 29.17 4.71 -17.03
C GLN A 617 30.38 4.76 -16.06
N THR A 618 31.63 4.72 -16.56
CA THR A 618 32.83 4.50 -15.72
C THR A 618 33.18 5.68 -14.79
N ALA A 619 32.90 6.93 -15.18
CA ALA A 619 33.06 8.09 -14.29
C ALA A 619 31.87 8.28 -13.33
N ALA A 620 30.67 7.89 -13.76
CA ALA A 620 29.43 8.14 -13.04
C ALA A 620 29.34 7.36 -11.72
N GLU A 621 29.69 6.07 -11.75
CA GLU A 621 29.71 5.17 -10.58
C GLU A 621 30.70 5.65 -9.49
N GLN A 622 31.64 6.54 -9.82
CA GLN A 622 32.68 7.04 -8.91
C GLN A 622 32.26 8.27 -8.11
N LEU A 623 31.46 9.18 -8.69
CA LEU A 623 30.92 10.37 -8.00
C LEU A 623 29.69 10.03 -7.14
N GLU A 624 28.88 9.05 -7.56
CA GLU A 624 27.70 8.60 -6.79
C GLU A 624 28.12 7.93 -5.45
N ALA A 625 29.31 7.30 -5.42
CA ALA A 625 29.92 6.75 -4.21
C ALA A 625 30.37 7.82 -3.18
N GLU A 626 30.56 9.09 -3.60
CA GLU A 626 30.90 10.20 -2.70
C GLU A 626 29.67 10.85 -2.03
N GLY A 627 28.46 10.33 -2.28
CA GLY A 627 27.23 10.79 -1.62
C GLY A 627 26.73 12.18 -2.05
N ARG A 628 27.24 12.72 -3.16
CA ARG A 628 26.89 14.06 -3.66
C ARG A 628 25.80 13.99 -4.72
N GLY A 629 24.54 13.96 -4.29
CA GLY A 629 23.39 13.78 -5.18
C GLY A 629 23.15 14.92 -6.17
N CYS A 630 23.46 14.70 -7.45
CA CYS A 630 22.87 15.39 -8.61
C CYS A 630 23.06 14.53 -9.89
N LEU A 631 22.37 14.87 -10.99
CA LEU A 631 22.47 14.12 -12.25
C LEU A 631 23.86 14.26 -12.91
N ILE A 632 24.34 13.15 -13.46
CA ILE A 632 25.59 13.07 -14.23
C ILE A 632 25.24 13.09 -15.72
N VAL A 633 25.89 13.99 -16.48
CA VAL A 633 25.66 14.21 -17.92
C VAL A 633 27.01 14.26 -18.64
N ASP A 634 27.67 13.11 -18.70
CA ASP A 634 28.94 12.87 -19.42
C ASP A 634 28.75 12.07 -20.72
N GLU A 635 27.50 11.73 -21.08
CA GLU A 635 27.19 10.73 -22.12
C GLU A 635 26.51 11.30 -23.38
N LEU A 636 26.26 12.61 -23.43
CA LEU A 636 25.49 13.26 -24.49
C LEU A 636 26.42 13.98 -25.47
N ASP A 637 26.32 13.64 -26.76
CA ASP A 637 27.05 14.35 -27.81
C ASP A 637 26.24 15.53 -28.40
N GLU A 638 26.95 16.44 -29.07
CA GLU A 638 26.34 17.64 -29.67
C GLU A 638 25.37 17.34 -30.83
N ARG A 639 25.44 16.14 -31.41
CA ARG A 639 24.63 15.74 -32.56
C ARG A 639 23.25 15.27 -32.11
N ASP A 640 23.18 14.50 -31.02
CA ASP A 640 21.94 14.11 -30.38
C ASP A 640 21.24 15.33 -29.73
N ALA A 641 21.99 16.30 -29.20
CA ALA A 641 21.45 17.57 -28.71
C ALA A 641 20.77 18.37 -29.83
N ALA A 642 21.52 18.68 -30.90
CA ALA A 642 21.00 19.41 -32.06
C ALA A 642 19.91 18.63 -32.83
N TRP A 643 19.84 17.31 -32.67
CA TRP A 643 18.74 16.48 -33.18
C TRP A 643 17.46 16.66 -32.33
N ALA A 644 17.57 16.68 -31.01
CA ALA A 644 16.42 16.81 -30.11
C ALA A 644 15.78 18.20 -30.21
N GLU A 645 16.60 19.25 -30.39
CA GLU A 645 16.12 20.60 -30.73
C GLU A 645 15.24 20.58 -32.00
N ARG A 646 15.70 19.97 -33.10
CA ARG A 646 14.91 19.88 -34.35
C ARG A 646 13.61 19.10 -34.20
N VAL A 647 13.58 18.06 -33.36
CA VAL A 647 12.34 17.27 -33.10
C VAL A 647 11.32 18.06 -32.27
N LEU A 648 11.78 18.91 -31.35
CA LEU A 648 10.94 19.86 -30.62
C LEU A 648 10.45 21.01 -31.50
N GLU A 649 11.32 21.59 -32.34
CA GLU A 649 10.96 22.63 -33.32
C GLU A 649 9.91 22.15 -34.33
N ALA A 650 9.97 20.88 -34.75
CA ALA A 650 8.95 20.26 -35.58
C ALA A 650 7.61 20.00 -34.86
N GLY A 651 7.56 20.15 -33.53
CA GLY A 651 6.34 20.04 -32.72
C GLY A 651 5.76 18.62 -32.57
N VAL A 652 6.44 17.59 -33.09
CA VAL A 652 5.90 16.23 -33.19
C VAL A 652 6.01 15.43 -31.88
N VAL A 653 7.11 15.64 -31.13
CA VAL A 653 7.26 15.07 -29.78
C VAL A 653 7.14 16.19 -28.76
N ARG A 654 6.23 16.02 -27.78
CA ARG A 654 6.10 16.92 -26.64
C ARG A 654 6.87 16.35 -25.43
N PRO A 655 7.44 17.19 -24.57
CA PRO A 655 8.01 16.73 -23.30
C PRO A 655 6.92 16.09 -22.41
N PRO A 656 7.27 15.10 -21.57
CA PRO A 656 6.28 14.35 -20.79
C PRO A 656 5.52 15.22 -19.76
N PRO A 657 4.30 14.80 -19.33
CA PRO A 657 3.55 15.52 -18.31
C PRO A 657 4.35 15.66 -17.01
N GLY A 658 4.36 16.86 -16.44
CA GLY A 658 5.20 17.19 -15.28
C GLY A 658 6.61 17.66 -15.63
N SER A 659 7.02 17.66 -16.91
CA SER A 659 8.23 18.38 -17.33
C SER A 659 8.14 19.87 -16.97
N PRO A 660 9.27 20.49 -16.58
CA PRO A 660 9.33 21.93 -16.28
C PRO A 660 8.89 22.79 -17.48
N PRO A 661 8.40 24.03 -17.31
CA PRO A 661 8.13 24.91 -18.43
C PRO A 661 9.42 25.29 -19.21
N PRO A 662 9.31 25.69 -20.50
CA PRO A 662 10.48 26.01 -21.33
C PRO A 662 11.42 27.02 -20.66
N GLY A 663 12.74 26.77 -20.73
CA GLY A 663 13.76 27.65 -20.15
C GLY A 663 13.75 27.79 -18.62
N SER A 664 12.93 27.03 -17.88
CA SER A 664 12.85 27.18 -16.41
C SER A 664 14.03 26.61 -15.62
N PHE A 665 14.81 25.71 -16.21
CA PHE A 665 16.17 25.45 -15.75
C PHE A 665 17.14 25.10 -16.88
N THR A 666 18.42 25.35 -16.59
CA THR A 666 19.57 25.08 -17.45
C THR A 666 20.33 23.86 -16.93
N VAL A 667 20.59 22.88 -17.81
CA VAL A 667 21.37 21.67 -17.52
C VAL A 667 22.80 21.85 -18.03
N LEU A 668 23.79 21.48 -17.22
CA LEU A 668 25.21 21.57 -17.56
C LEU A 668 25.80 20.20 -17.96
N ILE A 669 26.73 20.22 -18.91
CA ILE A 669 27.30 19.02 -19.58
C ILE A 669 28.83 19.09 -19.54
N GLY A 670 29.50 17.93 -19.38
CA GLY A 670 30.96 17.81 -19.30
C GLY A 670 31.51 18.23 -17.93
N GLU A 671 32.63 18.96 -17.89
CA GLU A 671 33.35 19.38 -16.66
C GLU A 671 32.51 20.21 -15.64
N HIS A 672 31.25 20.49 -15.93
CA HIS A 672 30.31 21.22 -15.08
C HIS A 672 29.06 20.40 -14.69
N ALA A 673 29.07 19.09 -14.96
CA ALA A 673 28.01 18.15 -14.56
C ALA A 673 27.69 18.18 -13.05
N GLY A 674 26.49 17.74 -12.69
CA GLY A 674 26.02 17.76 -11.30
C GLY A 674 25.61 19.15 -10.77
N ARG A 675 25.30 20.10 -11.67
CA ARG A 675 24.72 21.41 -11.32
C ARG A 675 23.54 21.75 -12.22
N THR A 676 22.40 22.06 -11.61
CA THR A 676 21.20 22.57 -12.28
C THR A 676 21.01 24.04 -11.89
N PHE A 677 20.70 24.90 -12.86
CA PHE A 677 20.43 26.33 -12.61
C PHE A 677 18.97 26.64 -12.95
N GLU A 678 18.15 26.94 -11.95
CA GLU A 678 16.81 27.48 -12.18
C GLU A 678 16.88 28.89 -12.79
N ALA A 679 16.09 29.13 -13.82
CA ALA A 679 15.93 30.42 -14.47
C ALA A 679 14.46 30.85 -14.37
N THR A 680 14.20 31.82 -13.50
CA THR A 680 12.85 32.35 -13.30
C THR A 680 12.40 33.18 -14.51
N PRO A 681 11.09 33.20 -14.85
CA PRO A 681 10.57 33.99 -15.96
C PRO A 681 11.01 35.47 -15.90
N GLY A 682 11.49 36.01 -17.02
CA GLY A 682 12.00 37.39 -17.14
C GLY A 682 13.52 37.56 -17.01
N ARG A 683 14.31 36.48 -16.82
CA ARG A 683 15.79 36.52 -16.75
C ARG A 683 16.52 35.92 -17.96
N GLU A 684 15.94 36.03 -19.15
CA GLU A 684 16.52 35.58 -20.44
C GLU A 684 17.97 36.04 -20.66
N ARG A 685 18.31 37.26 -20.22
CA ARG A 685 19.68 37.82 -20.30
C ARG A 685 20.70 37.05 -19.47
N GLU A 686 20.31 36.42 -18.37
CA GLU A 686 21.22 35.62 -17.54
C GLU A 686 21.45 34.23 -18.16
N VAL A 687 20.43 33.63 -18.77
CA VAL A 687 20.57 32.40 -19.58
C VAL A 687 21.48 32.66 -20.79
N ALA A 688 21.30 33.79 -21.49
CA ALA A 688 22.17 34.20 -22.59
C ALA A 688 23.62 34.45 -22.12
N ALA A 689 23.81 35.10 -20.96
CA ALA A 689 25.13 35.32 -20.37
C ALA A 689 25.79 34.02 -19.89
N ALA A 690 25.02 33.03 -19.40
CA ALA A 690 25.53 31.71 -19.04
C ALA A 690 26.01 30.95 -20.29
N ARG A 691 25.21 30.94 -21.37
CA ARG A 691 25.58 30.39 -22.68
C ARG A 691 26.85 31.06 -23.24
N GLN A 692 26.98 32.38 -23.13
CA GLN A 692 28.20 33.10 -23.53
C GLN A 692 29.43 32.81 -22.65
N ARG A 693 29.25 32.56 -21.34
CA ARG A 693 30.36 32.33 -20.39
C ARG A 693 30.90 30.91 -20.37
N MET A 694 30.05 29.90 -20.64
CA MET A 694 30.40 28.48 -20.46
C MET A 694 30.41 27.67 -21.75
N GLY A 695 30.01 28.25 -22.89
CA GLY A 695 30.13 27.62 -24.20
C GLY A 695 29.27 26.36 -24.38
N ARG A 696 29.85 25.30 -24.95
CA ARG A 696 29.18 24.08 -25.43
C ARG A 696 28.56 23.17 -24.35
N GLY A 697 28.70 23.52 -23.07
CA GLY A 697 28.22 22.72 -21.93
C GLY A 697 26.85 23.11 -21.37
N VAL A 698 25.91 23.63 -22.17
CA VAL A 698 24.61 24.18 -21.71
C VAL A 698 23.45 23.66 -22.57
N MET A 699 22.44 23.06 -21.93
CA MET A 699 21.25 22.47 -22.58
C MET A 699 19.93 22.93 -21.91
N ASP A 700 18.86 23.01 -22.72
CA ASP A 700 17.49 23.31 -22.24
C ASP A 700 16.78 22.07 -21.66
N ALA A 701 15.91 22.27 -20.67
CA ALA A 701 15.18 21.22 -19.99
C ALA A 701 14.33 20.33 -20.92
N HIS A 702 13.70 20.88 -21.96
CA HIS A 702 12.86 20.10 -22.89
C HIS A 702 13.71 19.25 -23.82
N VAL A 703 14.83 19.79 -24.31
CA VAL A 703 15.81 19.07 -25.11
C VAL A 703 16.33 17.87 -24.32
N PHE A 704 16.71 18.09 -23.05
CA PHE A 704 17.14 17.02 -22.14
C PHE A 704 16.06 15.95 -21.91
N SER A 705 14.79 16.35 -21.69
CA SER A 705 13.67 15.40 -21.53
C SER A 705 13.44 14.54 -22.79
N VAL A 706 13.50 15.11 -23.99
CA VAL A 706 13.35 14.36 -25.25
C VAL A 706 14.52 13.42 -25.49
N MET A 707 15.75 13.80 -25.11
CA MET A 707 16.93 12.92 -25.16
C MET A 707 16.82 11.75 -24.17
N ARG A 708 16.34 11.97 -22.94
CA ARG A 708 16.03 10.89 -21.99
C ARG A 708 15.00 9.92 -22.56
N LEU A 709 13.93 10.44 -23.17
CA LEU A 709 12.87 9.64 -23.79
C LEU A 709 13.43 8.75 -24.91
N ARG A 710 14.20 9.32 -25.86
CA ARG A 710 14.91 8.56 -26.91
C ARG A 710 15.81 7.47 -26.33
N GLN A 711 16.58 7.77 -25.29
CA GLN A 711 17.48 6.80 -24.67
C GLN A 711 16.71 5.63 -24.02
N SER A 712 15.60 5.90 -23.34
CA SER A 712 14.76 4.89 -22.70
C SER A 712 14.14 3.91 -23.71
N HIS A 713 13.55 4.42 -24.79
CA HIS A 713 12.96 3.59 -25.84
C HIS A 713 14.01 2.73 -26.56
N LEU A 714 15.20 3.28 -26.87
CA LEU A 714 16.31 2.51 -27.44
C LEU A 714 16.76 1.37 -26.50
N LEU A 715 17.00 1.64 -25.22
CA LEU A 715 17.42 0.62 -24.26
C LEU A 715 16.38 -0.50 -24.09
N SER A 716 15.09 -0.16 -24.17
CA SER A 716 13.99 -1.14 -24.06
C SER A 716 13.88 -2.03 -25.30
N ALA A 717 13.99 -1.47 -26.51
CA ALA A 717 14.00 -2.22 -27.77
C ALA A 717 15.22 -3.18 -27.85
N LEU A 718 16.39 -2.70 -27.45
CA LEU A 718 17.63 -3.49 -27.44
C LEU A 718 17.60 -4.62 -26.39
N LEU A 719 16.89 -4.42 -25.28
CA LEU A 719 16.67 -5.48 -24.30
C LEU A 719 15.74 -6.58 -24.84
N ALA A 720 14.64 -6.20 -25.51
CA ALA A 720 13.73 -7.17 -26.14
C ALA A 720 14.47 -8.08 -27.14
N LEU A 721 15.35 -7.50 -27.98
CA LEU A 721 16.20 -8.26 -28.90
C LEU A 721 17.11 -9.27 -28.18
N SER A 722 17.69 -8.91 -27.04
CA SER A 722 18.51 -9.84 -26.26
C SER A 722 17.71 -10.92 -25.55
N ASP A 723 16.54 -10.60 -24.98
CA ASP A 723 15.69 -11.57 -24.28
C ASP A 723 15.06 -12.57 -25.28
N SER A 724 14.63 -12.12 -26.47
CA SER A 724 14.14 -12.99 -27.57
C SER A 724 15.24 -13.87 -28.17
N TYR A 725 16.47 -13.38 -28.36
CA TYR A 725 17.58 -14.24 -28.79
C TYR A 725 17.87 -15.36 -27.77
N MET A 726 17.84 -15.04 -26.47
CA MET A 726 18.03 -16.04 -25.42
C MET A 726 16.91 -17.08 -25.38
N ALA A 727 15.65 -16.68 -25.58
CA ALA A 727 14.51 -17.59 -25.62
C ALA A 727 14.46 -18.42 -26.92
N ASP A 728 14.31 -17.75 -28.06
CA ASP A 728 13.84 -18.34 -29.31
C ASP A 728 14.97 -18.97 -30.14
N VAL A 729 16.20 -18.47 -30.00
CA VAL A 729 17.35 -18.89 -30.81
C VAL A 729 18.24 -19.87 -30.07
N LEU A 730 18.56 -19.56 -28.81
CA LEU A 730 19.36 -20.45 -27.97
C LEU A 730 18.52 -21.50 -27.21
N GLY A 731 17.18 -21.47 -27.33
CA GLY A 731 16.27 -22.43 -26.70
C GLY A 731 16.23 -22.35 -25.18
N LYS A 732 16.56 -21.20 -24.59
CA LYS A 732 16.76 -21.02 -23.14
C LYS A 732 15.69 -20.13 -22.52
N GLU A 733 14.42 -20.48 -22.70
CA GLU A 733 13.27 -19.82 -22.02
C GLU A 733 13.51 -19.63 -20.51
N GLY A 734 14.15 -20.62 -19.86
CA GLY A 734 14.55 -20.55 -18.46
C GLY A 734 15.66 -19.55 -18.14
N GLN A 735 16.62 -19.30 -19.04
CA GLN A 735 17.72 -18.34 -18.81
C GLN A 735 17.32 -16.89 -19.13
N ALA A 736 16.38 -16.68 -20.05
CA ALA A 736 15.73 -15.36 -20.20
C ALA A 736 15.06 -14.91 -18.88
N ARG A 737 14.52 -15.85 -18.10
CA ARG A 737 14.03 -15.60 -16.73
C ARG A 737 15.15 -15.51 -15.67
N SER A 738 16.26 -16.23 -15.83
CA SER A 738 17.33 -16.30 -14.82
C SER A 738 18.20 -15.04 -14.70
N LEU A 739 18.00 -14.01 -15.53
CA LEU A 739 18.46 -12.64 -15.22
C LEU A 739 17.80 -12.06 -13.94
N ARG A 740 16.80 -12.75 -13.37
CA ARG A 740 16.30 -12.57 -12.00
C ARG A 740 16.75 -13.72 -11.07
N ALA A 741 18.08 -13.88 -10.92
CA ALA A 741 18.78 -14.56 -9.81
C ALA A 741 18.14 -15.86 -9.25
N LEU A 742 18.16 -16.96 -10.01
CA LEU A 742 17.72 -18.29 -9.58
C LEU A 742 18.65 -19.40 -10.13
N GLY A 743 19.22 -20.23 -9.24
CA GLY A 743 19.93 -21.46 -9.59
C GLY A 743 21.44 -21.48 -9.38
N CYS A 744 22.02 -22.68 -9.34
CA CYS A 744 23.44 -22.89 -9.06
C CYS A 744 24.37 -22.34 -10.16
N ALA A 745 25.35 -21.53 -9.77
CA ALA A 745 26.30 -20.88 -10.68
C ALA A 745 27.12 -21.84 -11.58
N ALA A 746 27.32 -23.09 -11.15
CA ALA A 746 28.12 -24.08 -11.89
C ALA A 746 27.32 -25.21 -12.55
N CYS A 747 26.03 -25.37 -12.23
CA CYS A 747 25.22 -26.52 -12.64
C CYS A 747 23.78 -26.19 -13.06
N GLY A 748 23.30 -24.96 -12.81
CA GLY A 748 21.93 -24.53 -13.11
C GLY A 748 20.84 -25.06 -12.18
N ALA A 749 21.06 -26.17 -11.46
CA ALA A 749 20.04 -26.76 -10.58
C ALA A 749 19.61 -25.80 -9.45
N MET A 750 18.33 -25.85 -9.11
CA MET A 750 17.65 -24.92 -8.18
C MET A 750 17.74 -25.35 -6.71
N GLN A 751 18.10 -26.60 -6.44
CA GLN A 751 18.27 -27.21 -5.12
C GLN A 751 19.49 -28.17 -5.15
N GLN A 752 19.88 -28.69 -3.99
CA GLN A 752 20.79 -29.83 -3.89
C GLN A 752 20.09 -31.14 -4.31
N GLU A 753 20.86 -32.18 -4.60
CA GLU A 753 20.33 -33.48 -5.10
C GLU A 753 19.43 -34.20 -4.09
N ASP A 754 19.47 -33.80 -2.81
CA ASP A 754 18.60 -34.28 -1.73
C ASP A 754 17.42 -33.32 -1.41
N GLY A 755 17.18 -32.32 -2.25
CA GLY A 755 16.09 -31.35 -2.12
C GLY A 755 16.37 -30.16 -1.19
N ARG A 756 17.57 -30.07 -0.57
CA ARG A 756 17.93 -28.93 0.30
C ARG A 756 18.27 -27.66 -0.49
N GLU A 757 18.18 -26.51 0.18
CA GLU A 757 18.53 -25.21 -0.41
C GLU A 757 20.00 -25.12 -0.86
N LEU A 758 20.27 -24.27 -1.85
CA LEU A 758 21.60 -24.15 -2.46
C LEU A 758 22.65 -23.59 -1.48
N LEU A 759 23.87 -24.14 -1.54
CA LEU A 759 24.99 -23.71 -0.71
C LEU A 759 25.49 -22.32 -1.14
N PHE A 760 25.22 -21.29 -0.36
CA PHE A 760 25.70 -19.93 -0.64
C PHE A 760 27.22 -19.79 -0.46
N CYS A 761 27.84 -19.05 -1.38
CA CYS A 761 29.23 -18.64 -1.27
C CYS A 761 29.37 -17.53 -0.20
N PRO A 762 30.43 -17.49 0.63
CA PRO A 762 30.63 -16.44 1.66
C PRO A 762 30.80 -14.99 1.16
N CYS A 763 30.58 -14.73 -0.13
CA CYS A 763 30.47 -13.40 -0.75
C CYS A 763 29.01 -12.98 -1.01
N GLY A 764 28.03 -13.87 -0.77
CA GLY A 764 26.61 -13.68 -1.08
C GLY A 764 26.22 -13.78 -2.57
N TRP A 765 27.19 -13.70 -3.48
CA TRP A 765 26.94 -13.47 -4.92
C TRP A 765 26.84 -14.75 -5.80
N ALA A 766 27.04 -15.92 -5.21
CA ALA A 766 26.93 -17.20 -5.91
C ALA A 766 26.36 -18.29 -4.97
N CYS A 767 25.65 -19.26 -5.53
CA CYS A 767 25.11 -20.42 -4.79
C CYS A 767 25.34 -21.72 -5.57
N TYR A 768 25.36 -22.86 -4.86
CA TYR A 768 25.83 -24.14 -5.43
C TYR A 768 24.96 -25.36 -5.05
N CYS A 769 24.67 -26.21 -6.04
CA CYS A 769 23.90 -27.44 -5.88
C CYS A 769 24.68 -28.59 -5.21
N SER A 770 26.01 -28.51 -5.20
CA SER A 770 26.88 -29.41 -4.44
C SER A 770 28.24 -28.78 -4.20
N ARG A 771 29.02 -29.31 -3.24
CA ARG A 771 30.42 -28.90 -3.04
C ARG A 771 31.31 -29.18 -4.26
N GLU A 772 30.94 -30.11 -5.13
CA GLU A 772 31.68 -30.38 -6.37
C GLU A 772 31.40 -29.33 -7.44
N CYS A 773 30.13 -28.93 -7.57
CA CYS A 773 29.76 -27.81 -8.41
C CYS A 773 30.37 -26.50 -7.91
N GLN A 774 30.46 -26.29 -6.59
CA GLN A 774 31.27 -25.21 -6.02
C GLN A 774 32.74 -25.32 -6.45
N LYS A 775 33.40 -26.48 -6.27
CA LYS A 775 34.80 -26.69 -6.72
C LYS A 775 35.01 -26.46 -8.22
N ARG A 776 33.99 -26.70 -9.07
CA ARG A 776 34.06 -26.52 -10.53
C ARG A 776 34.09 -25.06 -10.96
N ASP A 777 33.28 -24.19 -10.33
CA ASP A 777 33.27 -22.74 -10.63
C ASP A 777 34.22 -21.93 -9.72
N PHE A 778 34.65 -22.45 -8.56
CA PHE A 778 35.53 -21.68 -7.69
C PHE A 778 36.81 -21.17 -8.38
N PRO A 779 37.45 -21.85 -9.35
CA PRO A 779 38.56 -21.27 -10.13
C PRO A 779 38.23 -19.95 -10.82
N SER A 780 37.05 -19.83 -11.45
CA SER A 780 36.54 -18.58 -12.05
C SER A 780 36.09 -17.58 -10.99
N HIS A 781 35.30 -18.03 -10.01
CA HIS A 781 34.68 -17.17 -9.02
C HIS A 781 35.65 -16.65 -7.93
N LYS A 782 36.78 -17.32 -7.66
CA LYS A 782 37.70 -17.02 -6.55
C LYS A 782 38.29 -15.61 -6.56
N ALA A 783 38.57 -15.05 -7.73
CA ALA A 783 39.08 -13.67 -7.84
C ALA A 783 38.00 -12.66 -7.39
N GLU A 784 36.80 -12.80 -7.93
CA GLU A 784 35.65 -11.93 -7.63
C GLU A 784 35.19 -12.10 -6.17
N CYS A 785 35.11 -13.34 -5.68
CA CYS A 785 34.82 -13.66 -4.29
C CYS A 785 35.82 -13.01 -3.32
N LYS A 786 37.12 -13.01 -3.63
CA LYS A 786 38.14 -12.35 -2.79
C LYS A 786 37.95 -10.83 -2.78
N ARG A 787 37.60 -10.24 -3.93
CA ARG A 787 37.34 -8.80 -4.08
C ARG A 787 36.10 -8.36 -3.30
N ILE A 788 34.97 -9.05 -3.49
CA ILE A 788 33.70 -8.78 -2.80
C ILE A 788 33.87 -8.94 -1.28
N ARG A 789 34.50 -10.02 -0.81
CA ARG A 789 34.72 -10.23 0.63
C ARG A 789 35.67 -9.20 1.24
N ALA A 790 36.68 -8.73 0.51
CA ALA A 790 37.53 -7.62 0.97
C ALA A 790 36.74 -6.31 1.10
N HIS A 791 35.80 -6.05 0.19
CA HIS A 791 34.96 -4.86 0.24
C HIS A 791 33.92 -4.90 1.38
N ILE A 792 33.29 -6.07 1.60
CA ILE A 792 32.41 -6.32 2.75
C ILE A 792 33.19 -6.17 4.08
N ALA A 793 34.41 -6.70 4.16
CA ALA A 793 35.26 -6.55 5.34
C ALA A 793 35.72 -5.10 5.58
N ALA A 794 36.00 -4.34 4.52
CA ALA A 794 36.30 -2.91 4.63
C ALA A 794 35.10 -2.11 5.16
N ALA A 795 33.90 -2.32 4.60
CA ALA A 795 32.68 -1.67 5.06
C ALA A 795 32.31 -2.05 6.51
N ALA A 796 32.58 -3.30 6.93
CA ALA A 796 32.44 -3.71 8.33
C ALA A 796 33.45 -3.00 9.24
N ALA A 797 34.72 -2.91 8.84
CA ALA A 797 35.76 -2.22 9.60
C ALA A 797 35.54 -0.70 9.69
N GLU A 798 34.94 -0.06 8.69
CA GLU A 798 34.48 1.33 8.79
C GLU A 798 33.31 1.48 9.77
N LYS A 799 32.38 0.51 9.79
CA LYS A 799 31.26 0.48 10.75
C LYS A 799 31.75 0.32 12.19
N GLU A 800 32.80 -0.46 12.43
CA GLU A 800 33.46 -0.57 13.74
C GLU A 800 34.26 0.69 14.10
N ARG A 801 34.96 1.32 13.15
CA ARG A 801 35.64 2.62 13.37
C ARG A 801 34.65 3.75 13.70
N GLY A 802 33.45 3.72 13.12
CA GLY A 802 32.34 4.59 13.50
C GLY A 802 31.78 4.32 14.90
N ALA A 803 31.99 3.13 15.45
CA ALA A 803 31.54 2.74 16.80
C ALA A 803 32.59 2.99 17.89
N GLY A 804 33.88 3.05 17.57
CA GLY A 804 34.98 3.30 18.52
C GLY A 804 35.13 4.75 19.02
N GLY A 805 34.13 5.61 18.79
CA GLY A 805 34.28 7.08 18.79
C GLY A 805 34.31 7.80 20.15
N SER A 806 34.05 7.15 21.30
CA SER A 806 34.06 7.85 22.59
C SER A 806 34.23 6.98 23.85
N SER A 807 35.48 6.71 24.24
CA SER A 807 35.86 6.46 25.65
C SER A 807 37.38 6.59 25.83
N GLY A 808 37.86 7.27 26.87
CA GLY A 808 39.30 7.48 27.13
C GLY A 808 39.71 7.13 28.56
N GLY A 809 40.91 6.57 28.72
CA GLY A 809 41.45 6.07 30.00
C GLY A 809 40.92 4.67 30.35
N VAL A 810 41.67 3.74 30.95
CA VAL A 810 42.97 3.82 31.68
C VAL A 810 43.84 2.59 31.30
N GLY A 811 45.16 2.69 31.46
CA GLY A 811 46.13 1.72 30.90
C GLY A 811 46.30 0.37 31.62
N GLY A 812 47.01 -0.54 30.95
CA GLY A 812 47.47 -1.85 31.41
C GLY A 812 48.44 -2.45 30.38
N SER A 813 49.38 -3.29 30.80
CA SER A 813 50.53 -3.74 29.97
C SER A 813 50.67 -5.26 29.88
N SER A 814 51.30 -5.74 28.79
CA SER A 814 51.69 -7.15 28.50
C SER A 814 50.55 -8.19 28.32
N GLY A 815 50.71 -9.25 27.52
CA GLY A 815 51.75 -9.55 26.53
C GLY A 815 51.77 -11.01 26.04
N ALA A 816 52.36 -11.22 24.84
CA ALA A 816 52.86 -12.49 24.27
C ALA A 816 51.90 -13.61 23.78
N ALA A 817 52.45 -14.44 22.87
CA ALA A 817 52.14 -15.84 22.54
C ALA A 817 50.84 -16.24 21.77
N GLU A 818 50.95 -16.16 20.43
CA GLU A 818 50.87 -17.28 19.46
C GLU A 818 50.23 -18.66 19.78
N GLN A 819 49.64 -19.25 18.72
CA GLN A 819 49.40 -20.69 18.43
C GLN A 819 48.34 -21.45 19.27
N ALA A 820 47.64 -22.49 18.75
CA ALA A 820 47.30 -22.90 17.38
C ALA A 820 46.23 -24.04 17.36
N ALA A 821 45.58 -24.24 16.19
CA ALA A 821 44.96 -25.48 15.68
C ALA A 821 43.62 -26.01 16.26
N THR A 822 42.86 -26.65 15.34
CA THR A 822 41.75 -27.64 15.50
C THR A 822 40.49 -27.22 16.30
N ASP A 823 39.27 -27.39 15.79
CA ASP A 823 38.77 -27.99 14.53
C ASP A 823 37.77 -27.08 13.79
#